data_AF-A0A925B886-F1
#
_entry.id   AF-A0A925B886-F1
#
_cell.length_a   1.000
_cell.length_b   1.000
_cell.length_c   1.000
_cell.angle_alpha   90.00
_cell.angle_beta   90.00
_cell.angle_gamma   90.00
#
_symmetry.space_group_name_H-M   'P 1'
#
loop_
_entity.id
_entity.type
_entity.pdbx_description
1 polymer ?
#
loop_
_entity_poly.entity_id
_entity_poly.type
_entity_poly.pdbx_seq_one_letter_code
_entity_poly.pdbx_strand_id
1 'polypeptide(L)'
;MNLRYGLSFRDLYERDGLSRVDAAFLGFLEETKPDLRSLLSAARTEPPARKAESELLIALAPHLEDFLARLFGIEAEVQALAARHHELAPLYSVKRLFVQRRALHKVKPEDAKPDGYAFSTELEFAKQVTEWGKDEAANAERIEGAARYAAWATTTPEGKAKHRAGVLFKVPPKLDFMRLVPVHTDTSQGYSRHGLEHLRLREGFQLTDTGTNLAGALDEANYCIWCHEQGKDSCAKGLKEKAPVKAVADGAAPVAGFKKSPFGVPLAGCPLEEKISEFHMVKARGEPLGALAIICVDNPMVAATGHRICNDCMKACIYQKQAPVDIPQAETRTLKDVLELPWGFEIYSLLTRWNPLNLHRPVPLPDSGRKVLVVGLGPAGFTLAHHLMNDGHAVVGIDGLKLEPLQVPFEPVRDVTSLYEALDARAMAGFGGVAEYGITVRWDKNFLKIIRLLLERRSEFAMFGGVRFGGTLTLEDAMALGFDHVALCVGAGKPTVLDIANGLARGVRAASDFLMALQLTGAAKEDSLANMQLRLPVVVIGGGLTAIDTATESLAYYAVQVKKFLDRYETLAAEIGENAIRGNWDDQEREIAEEFLAHARALRAAPKEKHIELLRHWGGVTIAYRRRLVDSPSYTLNHEEVEKALEEGIWFAEELSPVGVDVDNFGAVRGIRLHGRGTEHWLPAHTVFVAAGTQPNTVLAREDPTHFSLDGKYFSACDEDGNPVKPQYSTSKPAVANVLLSRQPGGRFVSYFGDVHPSYFGNVVKAMGSAKQGYPVISRVLLSTPAVSSVSKEQFFQRLSSQLVATVHKVERLTPTIIEVVVRAPLAAKKFQPGQFYRLQNFETLAPMIDGTRMQMEGLAMTGAWVDRERGLVSIIALEMGGSSDLCAMLKPGEPVILMGPTGTATEIAGNETVVLCGGGLGNAVLFSIGAAFRAAGSKVLYFAGYKKVADRYKVSDIENAADAVIWCCDEEPGFKPARPQDRCFVGNIVQAMDAYAEGRLGSPSIRLDDADRLIAIGSDRMMAGVAKARHDVLKPHLKPTHFAIGSINSPMQCMMKEICAQCLQPHRDPVTGETSYVFSCFNQDQPLDSVDFKGLNERLKQNSLAE
;
A
#
# COMPACT_ATOMS: atom_id res chain seq x y z
N MET A 1 25.61 -9.15 -23.29
CA MET A 1 26.46 -9.89 -22.32
C MET A 1 26.61 -11.32 -22.80
N ASN A 2 27.85 -11.76 -23.05
CA ASN A 2 28.16 -13.17 -23.33
C ASN A 2 28.53 -13.83 -22.00
N LEU A 3 27.83 -14.89 -21.65
CA LEU A 3 28.09 -15.69 -20.46
C LEU A 3 29.06 -16.83 -20.81
N ARG A 4 29.60 -17.50 -19.80
CA ARG A 4 30.33 -18.77 -20.05
C ARG A 4 29.37 -19.86 -20.57
N TYR A 5 29.94 -21.00 -20.94
CA TYR A 5 29.19 -22.17 -21.43
C TYR A 5 28.39 -21.93 -22.73
N GLY A 6 28.79 -20.92 -23.53
CA GLY A 6 28.10 -20.59 -24.79
C GLY A 6 26.69 -20.03 -24.59
N LEU A 7 26.41 -19.46 -23.41
CA LEU A 7 25.12 -18.87 -23.06
C LEU A 7 25.15 -17.35 -23.30
N SER A 8 23.97 -16.80 -23.56
CA SER A 8 23.72 -15.37 -23.74
C SER A 8 22.81 -14.84 -22.64
N PHE A 9 22.74 -13.52 -22.50
CA PHE A 9 21.78 -12.88 -21.61
C PHE A 9 20.32 -13.35 -21.84
N ARG A 10 19.93 -13.54 -23.11
CA ARG A 10 18.57 -13.95 -23.47
C ARG A 10 18.25 -15.36 -22.98
N ASP A 11 19.26 -16.24 -22.94
CA ASP A 11 19.10 -17.60 -22.40
C ASP A 11 18.69 -17.60 -20.91
N LEU A 12 18.93 -16.51 -20.17
CA LEU A 12 18.52 -16.39 -18.77
C LEU A 12 17.03 -16.10 -18.60
N TYR A 13 16.29 -15.79 -19.67
CA TYR A 13 14.87 -15.41 -19.61
C TYR A 13 13.97 -16.39 -20.37
N GLU A 14 14.50 -17.06 -21.39
CA GLU A 14 13.75 -18.05 -22.18
C GLU A 14 13.89 -19.45 -21.59
N ARG A 15 12.80 -20.22 -21.57
CA ARG A 15 12.77 -21.57 -20.97
C ARG A 15 13.82 -22.51 -21.58
N ASP A 16 14.00 -22.49 -22.89
CA ASP A 16 14.99 -23.34 -23.56
C ASP A 16 16.41 -22.94 -23.18
N GLY A 17 16.65 -21.64 -23.02
CA GLY A 17 17.88 -21.10 -22.45
C GLY A 17 18.12 -21.58 -21.01
N LEU A 18 17.10 -21.50 -20.15
CA LEU A 18 17.18 -22.01 -18.76
C LEU A 18 17.42 -23.52 -18.71
N SER A 19 16.88 -24.28 -19.66
CA SER A 19 17.16 -25.72 -19.79
C SER A 19 18.62 -25.98 -20.16
N ARG A 20 19.22 -25.12 -20.99
CA ARG A 20 20.67 -25.15 -21.29
C ARG A 20 21.52 -24.74 -20.09
N VAL A 21 21.08 -23.76 -19.28
CA VAL A 21 21.73 -23.40 -18.01
C VAL A 21 21.74 -24.60 -17.06
N ASP A 22 20.60 -25.27 -16.90
CA ASP A 22 20.50 -26.47 -16.06
C ASP A 22 21.42 -27.59 -16.56
N ALA A 23 21.40 -27.88 -17.86
CA ALA A 23 22.31 -28.87 -18.45
C ALA A 23 23.79 -28.51 -18.23
N ALA A 24 24.16 -27.24 -18.33
CA ALA A 24 25.52 -26.76 -18.06
C ALA A 24 25.91 -26.96 -16.58
N PHE A 25 25.00 -26.71 -15.64
CA PHE A 25 25.23 -26.97 -14.22
C PHE A 25 25.38 -28.46 -13.92
N LEU A 26 24.54 -29.31 -14.53
CA LEU A 26 24.63 -30.75 -14.37
C LEU A 26 25.95 -31.30 -14.95
N GLY A 27 26.41 -30.78 -16.08
CA GLY A 27 27.73 -31.11 -16.63
C GLY A 27 28.87 -30.64 -15.72
N PHE A 28 28.77 -29.43 -15.16
CA PHE A 28 29.73 -28.94 -14.17
C PHE A 28 29.79 -29.81 -12.91
N LEU A 29 28.65 -30.27 -12.41
CA LEU A 29 28.59 -31.21 -11.28
C LEU A 29 29.15 -32.58 -11.64
N GLU A 30 28.91 -33.08 -12.85
CA GLU A 30 29.49 -34.35 -13.32
C GLU A 30 31.03 -34.27 -13.30
N GLU A 31 31.61 -33.14 -13.73
CA GLU A 31 33.07 -32.96 -13.72
C GLU A 31 33.65 -32.79 -12.31
N THR A 32 32.94 -32.09 -11.42
CA THR A 32 33.50 -31.69 -10.11
C THR A 32 33.11 -32.61 -8.95
N LYS A 33 31.88 -33.17 -8.97
CA LYS A 33 31.29 -34.05 -7.95
C LYS A 33 30.25 -35.02 -8.56
N PRO A 34 30.69 -36.08 -9.27
CA PRO A 34 29.80 -37.08 -9.88
C PRO A 34 28.76 -37.70 -8.92
N ASP A 35 29.16 -37.92 -7.66
CA ASP A 35 28.26 -38.47 -6.63
C ASP A 35 27.09 -37.53 -6.33
N LEU A 36 27.35 -36.22 -6.16
CA LEU A 36 26.30 -35.22 -5.93
C LEU A 36 25.42 -35.05 -7.17
N ARG A 37 26.01 -35.16 -8.38
CA ARG A 37 25.24 -35.14 -9.62
C ARG A 37 24.23 -36.29 -9.66
N SER A 38 24.66 -37.50 -9.31
CA SER A 38 23.82 -38.70 -9.24
C SER A 38 22.72 -38.56 -8.20
N LEU A 39 23.04 -38.05 -7.00
CA LEU A 39 22.06 -37.76 -5.95
C LEU A 39 21.03 -36.71 -6.38
N LEU A 40 21.46 -35.63 -7.04
CA LEU A 40 20.55 -34.61 -7.57
C LEU A 40 19.61 -35.18 -8.64
N SER A 41 20.10 -36.06 -9.54
CA SER A 41 19.24 -36.79 -10.50
C SER A 41 18.15 -37.57 -9.78
N ALA A 42 18.55 -38.41 -8.82
CA ALA A 42 17.62 -39.25 -8.08
C ALA A 42 16.59 -38.42 -7.33
N ALA A 43 17.04 -37.36 -6.64
CA ALA A 43 16.20 -36.47 -5.85
C ALA A 43 15.20 -35.66 -6.69
N ARG A 44 15.50 -35.37 -7.96
CA ARG A 44 14.54 -34.71 -8.87
C ARG A 44 13.46 -35.66 -9.37
N THR A 45 13.71 -36.97 -9.41
CA THR A 45 12.70 -37.98 -9.75
C THR A 45 11.88 -38.38 -8.52
N GLU A 46 12.54 -38.60 -7.40
CA GLU A 46 11.95 -38.98 -6.12
C GLU A 46 12.55 -38.11 -5.00
N PRO A 47 11.88 -36.99 -4.65
CA PRO A 47 12.36 -36.09 -3.62
C PRO A 47 12.56 -36.80 -2.29
N PRO A 48 13.73 -36.64 -1.65
CA PRO A 48 14.05 -37.35 -0.42
C PRO A 48 13.23 -36.82 0.76
N ALA A 49 13.23 -37.57 1.87
CA ALA A 49 12.71 -37.07 3.12
C ALA A 49 13.44 -35.78 3.53
N ARG A 50 12.71 -34.88 4.18
CA ARG A 50 13.15 -33.51 4.46
C ARG A 50 14.57 -33.35 5.02
N LYS A 51 14.99 -34.21 5.95
CA LYS A 51 16.35 -34.11 6.52
C LYS A 51 17.42 -34.35 5.43
N ALA A 52 17.22 -35.38 4.62
CA ALA A 52 18.10 -35.70 3.50
C ALA A 52 17.98 -34.65 2.38
N GLU A 53 16.81 -34.04 2.19
CA GLU A 53 16.66 -32.86 1.31
C GLU A 53 17.55 -31.71 1.78
N SER A 54 17.43 -31.28 3.05
CA SER A 54 18.26 -30.21 3.60
C SER A 54 19.76 -30.52 3.49
N GLU A 55 20.17 -31.74 3.80
CA GLU A 55 21.57 -32.20 3.66
C GLU A 55 22.05 -32.11 2.20
N LEU A 56 21.22 -32.51 1.24
CA LEU A 56 21.53 -32.42 -0.19
C LEU A 56 21.64 -30.96 -0.65
N LEU A 57 20.69 -30.09 -0.28
CA LEU A 57 20.74 -28.68 -0.68
C LEU A 57 21.98 -27.97 -0.13
N ILE A 58 22.33 -28.23 1.14
CA ILE A 58 23.54 -27.71 1.77
C ILE A 58 24.79 -28.26 1.08
N ALA A 59 24.81 -29.53 0.68
CA ALA A 59 25.94 -30.12 -0.03
C ALA A 59 26.12 -29.58 -1.45
N LEU A 60 25.02 -29.20 -2.13
CA LEU A 60 25.04 -28.61 -3.46
C LEU A 60 25.39 -27.12 -3.47
N ALA A 61 25.13 -26.40 -2.37
CA ALA A 61 25.33 -24.95 -2.26
C ALA A 61 26.71 -24.43 -2.71
N PRO A 62 27.86 -24.98 -2.25
CA PRO A 62 29.18 -24.47 -2.68
C PRO A 62 29.44 -24.71 -4.17
N HIS A 63 28.91 -25.81 -4.72
CA HIS A 63 29.06 -26.11 -6.15
C HIS A 63 28.19 -25.24 -7.04
N LEU A 64 26.99 -24.88 -6.56
CA LEU A 64 26.14 -23.89 -7.24
C LEU A 64 26.80 -22.51 -7.22
N GLU A 65 27.43 -22.12 -6.12
CA GLU A 65 28.14 -20.86 -6.03
C GLU A 65 29.31 -20.78 -7.02
N ASP A 66 30.17 -21.80 -7.07
CA ASP A 66 31.27 -21.87 -8.04
C ASP A 66 30.76 -21.80 -9.48
N PHE A 67 29.67 -22.52 -9.77
CA PHE A 67 29.05 -22.49 -11.10
C PHE A 67 28.52 -21.11 -11.45
N LEU A 68 27.78 -20.44 -10.55
CA LEU A 68 27.25 -19.11 -10.79
C LEU A 68 28.37 -18.08 -10.97
N ALA A 69 29.39 -18.14 -10.12
CA ALA A 69 30.55 -17.26 -10.22
C ALA A 69 31.24 -17.40 -11.59
N ARG A 70 31.42 -18.64 -12.05
CA ARG A 70 32.00 -18.93 -13.37
C ARG A 70 31.07 -18.54 -14.52
N LEU A 71 29.76 -18.80 -14.41
CA LEU A 71 28.76 -18.47 -15.43
C LEU A 71 28.80 -16.98 -15.79
N PHE A 72 28.84 -16.12 -14.76
CA PHE A 72 28.87 -14.66 -14.89
C PHE A 72 30.29 -14.06 -15.00
N GLY A 73 31.33 -14.86 -14.79
CA GLY A 73 32.73 -14.42 -14.86
C GLY A 73 33.11 -13.46 -13.74
N ILE A 74 32.65 -13.75 -12.51
CA ILE A 74 32.84 -12.94 -11.30
C ILE A 74 33.52 -13.73 -10.17
N GLU A 75 34.34 -14.73 -10.53
CA GLU A 75 35.00 -15.62 -9.58
C GLU A 75 35.82 -14.85 -8.53
N ALA A 76 36.52 -13.79 -8.96
CA ALA A 76 37.34 -12.96 -8.07
C ALA A 76 36.48 -12.20 -7.04
N GLU A 77 35.35 -11.64 -7.45
CA GLU A 77 34.44 -10.87 -6.59
C GLU A 77 33.73 -11.77 -5.57
N VAL A 78 33.29 -12.97 -6.00
CA VAL A 78 32.69 -13.96 -5.11
C VAL A 78 33.72 -14.48 -4.10
N GLN A 79 34.95 -14.80 -4.54
CA GLN A 79 36.04 -15.18 -3.64
C GLN A 79 36.40 -14.08 -2.65
N ALA A 80 36.40 -12.81 -3.08
CA ALA A 80 36.64 -11.67 -2.20
C ALA A 80 35.54 -11.53 -1.13
N LEU A 81 34.27 -11.75 -1.50
CA LEU A 81 33.16 -11.75 -0.55
C LEU A 81 33.27 -12.91 0.45
N ALA A 82 33.56 -14.13 -0.01
CA ALA A 82 33.82 -15.28 0.85
C ALA A 82 35.01 -15.03 1.80
N ALA A 83 36.09 -14.43 1.31
CA ALA A 83 37.26 -14.07 2.13
C ALA A 83 36.88 -13.08 3.24
N ARG A 84 36.01 -12.09 2.97
CA ARG A 84 35.47 -11.18 4.00
C ARG A 84 34.64 -11.90 5.06
N HIS A 85 33.89 -12.95 4.69
CA HIS A 85 33.18 -13.78 5.68
C HIS A 85 34.19 -14.50 6.60
N HIS A 86 35.20 -15.16 6.02
CA HIS A 86 36.21 -15.90 6.78
C HIS A 86 37.08 -14.99 7.64
N GLU A 87 37.40 -13.78 7.18
CA GLU A 87 38.14 -12.81 7.98
C GLU A 87 37.42 -12.48 9.30
N LEU A 88 36.09 -12.43 9.29
CA LEU A 88 35.28 -12.13 10.46
C LEU A 88 35.04 -13.34 11.39
N ALA A 89 35.38 -14.56 10.97
CA ALA A 89 35.14 -15.78 11.74
C ALA A 89 35.68 -15.77 13.19
N PRO A 90 36.85 -15.14 13.49
CA PRO A 90 37.31 -15.00 14.87
C PRO A 90 36.32 -14.25 15.78
N LEU A 91 35.58 -13.25 15.27
CA LEU A 91 34.61 -12.49 16.07
C LEU A 91 33.57 -13.42 16.71
N TYR A 92 32.94 -14.28 15.91
CA TYR A 92 31.84 -15.12 16.39
C TYR A 92 32.35 -16.27 17.26
N SER A 93 33.51 -16.83 16.90
CA SER A 93 34.18 -17.88 17.68
C SER A 93 34.58 -17.37 19.07
N VAL A 94 35.24 -16.21 19.14
CA VAL A 94 35.65 -15.57 20.40
C VAL A 94 34.43 -15.09 21.19
N LYS A 95 33.42 -14.51 20.55
CA LYS A 95 32.16 -14.13 21.21
C LYS A 95 31.55 -15.31 21.98
N ARG A 96 31.42 -16.46 21.32
CA ARG A 96 30.80 -17.66 21.91
C ARG A 96 31.70 -18.35 22.94
N LEU A 97 32.95 -18.65 22.58
CA LEU A 97 33.83 -19.49 23.39
C LEU A 97 34.56 -18.71 24.48
N PHE A 98 34.89 -17.44 24.22
CA PHE A 98 35.66 -16.62 25.14
C PHE A 98 34.79 -15.63 25.90
N VAL A 99 34.09 -14.72 25.22
CA VAL A 99 33.30 -13.66 25.90
C VAL A 99 32.18 -14.28 26.73
N GLN A 100 31.30 -15.08 26.11
CA GLN A 100 30.14 -15.66 26.79
C GLN A 100 30.50 -16.76 27.78
N ARG A 101 31.33 -17.73 27.37
CA ARG A 101 31.60 -18.94 28.17
C ARG A 101 32.76 -18.80 29.16
N ARG A 102 33.70 -17.88 28.94
CA ARG A 102 34.87 -17.67 29.82
C ARG A 102 34.79 -16.36 30.57
N ALA A 103 34.77 -15.21 29.89
CA ALA A 103 34.84 -13.90 30.50
C ALA A 103 33.64 -13.60 31.41
N LEU A 104 32.41 -13.67 30.88
CA LEU A 104 31.19 -13.38 31.64
C LEU A 104 30.88 -14.41 32.74
N HIS A 105 31.48 -15.60 32.68
CA HIS A 105 31.31 -16.63 33.69
C HIS A 105 32.35 -16.53 34.82
N LYS A 106 33.60 -16.16 34.50
CA LYS A 106 34.72 -16.18 35.46
C LYS A 106 35.01 -14.82 36.10
N VAL A 107 34.79 -13.72 35.37
CA VAL A 107 35.10 -12.38 35.87
C VAL A 107 33.89 -11.80 36.59
N LYS A 108 34.08 -11.40 37.85
CA LYS A 108 33.02 -10.73 38.61
C LYS A 108 32.89 -9.27 38.16
N PRO A 109 31.70 -8.64 38.30
CA PRO A 109 31.49 -7.25 37.90
C PRO A 109 32.50 -6.26 38.49
N GLU A 110 32.92 -6.45 39.74
CA GLU A 110 33.92 -5.63 40.42
C GLU A 110 35.34 -5.74 39.84
N ASP A 111 35.65 -6.86 39.18
CA ASP A 111 36.94 -7.14 38.54
C ASP A 111 36.94 -6.78 37.04
N ALA A 112 35.81 -6.28 36.53
CA ALA A 112 35.64 -5.92 35.13
C ALA A 112 36.25 -4.54 34.85
N LYS A 113 37.49 -4.52 34.33
CA LYS A 113 38.25 -3.32 34.01
C LYS A 113 39.02 -3.48 32.69
N PRO A 114 39.32 -2.38 31.98
CA PRO A 114 40.00 -2.44 30.69
C PRO A 114 41.50 -2.82 30.78
N ASP A 115 42.11 -2.79 31.97
CA ASP A 115 43.50 -3.25 32.23
C ASP A 115 44.58 -2.80 31.23
N GLY A 116 44.43 -1.62 30.61
CA GLY A 116 45.40 -1.09 29.65
C GLY A 116 45.44 -1.81 28.30
N TYR A 117 44.49 -2.70 27.98
CA TYR A 117 44.37 -3.28 26.64
C TYR A 117 43.93 -2.22 25.64
N ALA A 118 44.79 -1.94 24.67
CA ALA A 118 44.51 -1.07 23.54
C ALA A 118 44.49 -1.89 22.25
N PHE A 119 43.36 -1.85 21.56
CA PHE A 119 43.19 -2.41 20.23
C PHE A 119 42.33 -1.46 19.39
N SER A 120 42.57 -1.45 18.09
CA SER A 120 41.91 -0.56 17.14
C SER A 120 40.51 -1.02 16.76
N THR A 121 40.27 -2.34 16.74
CA THR A 121 38.99 -2.95 16.36
C THR A 121 38.66 -4.19 17.18
N GLU A 122 37.38 -4.55 17.28
CA GLU A 122 36.97 -5.82 17.91
C GLU A 122 37.56 -7.05 17.19
N LEU A 123 37.77 -6.96 15.88
CA LEU A 123 38.35 -8.03 15.08
C LEU A 123 39.82 -8.27 15.46
N GLU A 124 40.59 -7.20 15.70
CA GLU A 124 41.96 -7.30 16.20
C GLU A 124 42.00 -8.02 17.54
N PHE A 125 41.13 -7.63 18.48
CA PHE A 125 41.03 -8.32 19.78
C PHE A 125 40.69 -9.80 19.59
N ALA A 126 39.72 -10.13 18.74
CA ALA A 126 39.33 -11.52 18.48
C ALA A 126 40.47 -12.35 17.86
N LYS A 127 41.22 -11.78 16.90
CA LYS A 127 42.40 -12.43 16.30
C LYS A 127 43.49 -12.68 17.36
N GLN A 128 43.79 -11.69 18.21
CA GLN A 128 44.78 -11.84 19.29
C GLN A 128 44.40 -12.91 20.31
N VAL A 129 43.14 -12.90 20.79
CA VAL A 129 42.64 -13.91 21.73
C VAL A 129 42.67 -15.31 21.11
N THR A 130 42.35 -15.43 19.82
CA THR A 130 42.45 -16.70 19.09
C THR A 130 43.90 -17.19 19.03
N GLU A 131 44.85 -16.30 18.77
CA GLU A 131 46.28 -16.64 18.72
C GLU A 131 46.81 -17.06 20.10
N TRP A 132 46.53 -16.29 21.14
CA TRP A 132 46.92 -16.64 22.52
C TRP A 132 46.32 -17.95 22.99
N GLY A 133 45.10 -18.28 22.53
CA GLY A 133 44.44 -19.55 22.83
C GLY A 133 45.16 -20.78 22.28
N LYS A 134 46.08 -20.64 21.31
CA LYS A 134 46.89 -21.77 20.80
C LYS A 134 47.91 -22.26 21.81
N ASP A 135 48.37 -21.40 22.72
CA ASP A 135 49.24 -21.74 23.85
C ASP A 135 48.77 -20.98 25.09
N GLU A 136 47.74 -21.53 25.75
CA GLU A 136 47.13 -20.90 26.93
C GLU A 136 48.11 -20.79 28.11
N ALA A 137 49.06 -21.72 28.23
CA ALA A 137 50.00 -21.73 29.35
C ALA A 137 50.98 -20.56 29.24
N ALA A 138 51.56 -20.34 28.05
CA ALA A 138 52.47 -19.22 27.81
C ALA A 138 51.77 -17.85 27.83
N ASN A 139 50.45 -17.80 27.60
CA ASN A 139 49.69 -16.56 27.51
C ASN A 139 48.67 -16.37 28.65
N ALA A 140 48.81 -17.08 29.76
CA ALA A 140 47.81 -17.10 30.84
C ALA A 140 47.43 -15.70 31.35
N GLU A 141 48.41 -14.85 31.64
CA GLU A 141 48.19 -13.46 32.11
C GLU A 141 47.47 -12.62 31.05
N ARG A 142 47.85 -12.77 29.77
CA ARG A 142 47.24 -12.06 28.65
C ARG A 142 45.78 -12.47 28.43
N ILE A 143 45.49 -13.76 28.59
CA ILE A 143 44.14 -14.30 28.48
C ILE A 143 43.27 -13.82 29.64
N GLU A 144 43.82 -13.76 30.86
CA GLU A 144 43.08 -13.28 32.01
C GLU A 144 42.75 -11.78 31.90
N GLY A 145 43.73 -10.96 31.50
CA GLY A 145 43.49 -9.54 31.23
C GLY A 145 42.48 -9.31 30.10
N ALA A 146 42.54 -10.09 29.02
CA ALA A 146 41.56 -10.05 27.94
C ALA A 146 40.15 -10.44 28.42
N ALA A 147 40.04 -11.40 29.35
CA ALA A 147 38.75 -11.76 29.94
C ALA A 147 38.18 -10.61 30.79
N ARG A 148 39.00 -9.91 31.58
CA ARG A 148 38.57 -8.74 32.36
C ARG A 148 38.15 -7.58 31.46
N TYR A 149 38.90 -7.32 30.38
CA TYR A 149 38.50 -6.36 29.35
C TYR A 149 37.17 -6.74 28.70
N ALA A 150 37.00 -8.00 28.30
CA ALA A 150 35.77 -8.46 27.65
C ALA A 150 34.56 -8.32 28.59
N ALA A 151 34.72 -8.68 29.86
CA ALA A 151 33.67 -8.47 30.87
C ALA A 151 33.35 -6.97 31.04
N TRP A 152 34.36 -6.11 31.09
CA TRP A 152 34.19 -4.66 31.14
C TRP A 152 33.42 -4.13 29.93
N ALA A 153 33.87 -4.48 28.73
CA ALA A 153 33.28 -4.09 27.45
C ALA A 153 31.81 -4.49 27.33
N THR A 154 31.45 -5.68 27.84
CA THR A 154 30.09 -6.21 27.74
C THR A 154 29.15 -5.73 28.84
N THR A 155 29.64 -5.46 30.06
CA THR A 155 28.75 -5.27 31.22
C THR A 155 28.65 -3.81 31.68
N THR A 156 29.71 -3.02 31.54
CA THR A 156 29.76 -1.63 32.04
C THR A 156 29.16 -0.61 31.04
N PRO A 157 28.61 0.52 31.50
CA PRO A 157 28.14 1.60 30.63
C PRO A 157 29.23 2.13 29.69
N GLU A 158 30.45 2.34 30.19
CA GLU A 158 31.57 2.88 29.43
C GLU A 158 32.02 1.89 28.35
N GLY A 159 32.10 0.61 28.69
CA GLY A 159 32.42 -0.48 27.76
C GLY A 159 31.38 -0.60 26.64
N LYS A 160 30.10 -0.62 27.01
CA LYS A 160 28.98 -0.68 26.05
C LYS A 160 28.94 0.53 25.12
N ALA A 161 29.22 1.72 25.65
CA ALA A 161 29.30 2.94 24.86
C ALA A 161 30.46 2.87 23.85
N LYS A 162 31.65 2.43 24.29
CA LYS A 162 32.84 2.28 23.43
C LYS A 162 32.60 1.28 22.29
N HIS A 163 31.94 0.16 22.58
CA HIS A 163 31.72 -0.93 21.62
C HIS A 163 30.30 -0.95 21.04
N ARG A 164 29.59 0.18 21.08
CA ARG A 164 28.19 0.28 20.60
C ARG A 164 28.03 -0.17 19.14
N ALA A 165 29.02 0.09 18.29
CA ALA A 165 28.97 -0.26 16.87
C ALA A 165 29.36 -1.72 16.57
N GLY A 166 30.02 -2.40 17.51
CA GLY A 166 30.55 -3.75 17.32
C GLY A 166 29.52 -4.86 17.54
N VAL A 167 29.96 -6.11 17.45
CA VAL A 167 29.14 -7.32 17.68
C VAL A 167 29.75 -8.22 18.76
N LEU A 168 31.07 -8.19 18.96
CA LEU A 168 31.81 -9.13 19.79
C LEU A 168 31.39 -9.04 21.27
N PHE A 169 31.27 -7.83 21.79
CA PHE A 169 30.96 -7.59 23.20
C PHE A 169 29.47 -7.42 23.48
N LYS A 170 28.60 -7.73 22.52
CA LYS A 170 27.13 -7.73 22.70
C LYS A 170 26.65 -9.15 22.94
N VAL A 171 25.88 -9.36 24.00
CA VAL A 171 25.24 -10.65 24.27
C VAL A 171 23.73 -10.53 24.14
N PRO A 172 23.03 -11.56 23.63
CA PRO A 172 21.58 -11.55 23.55
C PRO A 172 20.95 -11.27 24.92
N PRO A 173 20.19 -10.18 25.10
CA PRO A 173 19.59 -9.86 26.39
C PRO A 173 18.51 -10.88 26.75
N LYS A 174 18.26 -11.05 28.06
CA LYS A 174 17.05 -11.75 28.52
C LYS A 174 15.82 -10.93 28.15
N LEU A 175 14.74 -11.62 27.78
CA LEU A 175 13.49 -10.96 27.45
C LEU A 175 12.69 -10.69 28.73
N ASP A 176 12.33 -9.43 28.93
CA ASP A 176 11.22 -9.02 29.79
C ASP A 176 10.08 -8.57 28.87
N PHE A 177 9.07 -9.43 28.73
CA PHE A 177 7.93 -9.16 27.84
C PHE A 177 7.10 -7.95 28.26
N MET A 178 7.23 -7.49 29.51
CA MET A 178 6.56 -6.26 29.97
C MET A 178 7.43 -5.01 29.77
N ARG A 179 8.69 -5.19 29.34
CA ARG A 179 9.68 -4.12 29.15
C ARG A 179 10.57 -4.37 27.92
N LEU A 180 9.98 -4.81 26.81
CA LEU A 180 10.66 -4.97 25.52
C LEU A 180 11.16 -3.63 24.94
N VAL A 181 10.50 -2.52 25.29
CA VAL A 181 10.92 -1.16 24.93
C VAL A 181 11.22 -0.39 26.22
N PRO A 182 12.41 0.22 26.37
CA PRO A 182 12.85 0.86 27.61
C PRO A 182 12.28 2.28 27.78
N VAL A 183 10.95 2.39 27.88
CA VAL A 183 10.25 3.68 27.93
C VAL A 183 10.41 4.42 29.28
N HIS A 184 10.48 5.74 29.23
CA HIS A 184 10.20 6.62 30.36
C HIS A 184 8.69 6.93 30.39
N THR A 185 8.06 6.83 31.56
CA THR A 185 6.61 7.06 31.72
C THR A 185 6.34 8.28 32.58
N ASP A 186 5.62 9.24 32.01
CA ASP A 186 5.09 10.42 32.70
C ASP A 186 3.60 10.22 33.01
N THR A 187 3.20 10.48 34.26
CA THR A 187 1.81 10.33 34.74
C THR A 187 1.23 11.64 35.27
N SER A 188 1.94 12.75 35.11
CA SER A 188 1.57 14.06 35.67
C SER A 188 0.23 14.60 35.15
N GLN A 189 -0.22 14.15 33.97
CA GLN A 189 -1.49 14.55 33.36
C GLN A 189 -2.67 13.62 33.70
N GLY A 190 -2.52 12.70 34.66
CA GLY A 190 -3.59 11.79 35.09
C GLY A 190 -3.76 10.53 34.21
N TYR A 191 -2.94 10.38 33.18
CA TYR A 191 -2.81 9.19 32.35
C TYR A 191 -1.33 8.85 32.09
N SER A 192 -1.04 7.61 31.74
CA SER A 192 0.32 7.18 31.38
C SER A 192 0.69 7.68 29.98
N ARG A 193 1.77 8.45 29.87
CA ARG A 193 2.38 8.85 28.60
C ARG A 193 3.83 8.37 28.54
N HIS A 194 4.16 7.63 27.50
CA HIS A 194 5.48 7.05 27.28
C HIS A 194 6.28 7.83 26.25
N GLY A 195 7.59 7.93 26.48
CA GLY A 195 8.58 8.49 25.55
C GLY A 195 9.97 7.89 25.80
N LEU A 196 10.97 8.37 25.07
CA LEU A 196 12.38 8.02 25.27
C LEU A 196 13.22 9.26 25.58
N GLU A 197 14.31 9.05 26.32
CA GLU A 197 15.31 10.10 26.59
C GLU A 197 16.24 10.33 25.39
N HIS A 198 16.64 9.25 24.71
CA HIS A 198 17.41 9.33 23.48
C HIS A 198 16.49 9.61 22.30
N LEU A 199 16.68 10.77 21.66
CA LEU A 199 15.94 11.18 20.48
C LEU A 199 16.82 11.11 19.22
N ARG A 200 16.19 10.79 18.10
CA ARG A 200 16.76 10.66 16.76
C ARG A 200 15.98 11.57 15.82
N LEU A 201 16.65 12.55 15.23
CA LEU A 201 16.07 13.39 14.18
C LEU A 201 15.83 12.57 12.91
N ARG A 202 14.59 12.64 12.41
CA ARG A 202 14.23 12.21 11.06
C ARG A 202 14.00 13.45 10.20
N GLU A 203 14.76 13.59 9.12
CA GLU A 203 14.53 14.65 8.12
C GLU A 203 13.85 14.05 6.89
N GLY A 204 12.66 14.56 6.57
CA GLY A 204 11.93 14.19 5.35
C GLY A 204 11.65 12.68 5.22
N PHE A 205 11.85 12.19 4.00
CA PHE A 205 11.37 10.88 3.53
C PHE A 205 12.46 10.01 2.90
N GLN A 206 13.72 10.23 3.30
CA GLN A 206 14.80 9.31 2.96
C GLN A 206 14.71 8.01 3.77
N LEU A 207 15.37 6.96 3.30
CA LEU A 207 15.45 5.67 4.02
C LEU A 207 16.06 5.88 5.41
N THR A 208 15.31 5.52 6.45
CA THR A 208 15.69 5.79 7.85
C THR A 208 16.47 4.67 8.53
N ASP A 209 16.60 3.52 7.86
CA ASP A 209 17.24 2.32 8.39
C ASP A 209 17.80 1.48 7.23
N THR A 210 19.12 1.35 7.17
CA THR A 210 19.82 0.58 6.13
C THR A 210 20.01 -0.90 6.51
N GLY A 211 19.60 -1.30 7.72
CA GLY A 211 19.82 -2.62 8.27
C GLY A 211 21.27 -2.86 8.72
N THR A 212 21.58 -4.12 8.99
CA THR A 212 22.89 -4.53 9.48
C THR A 212 23.93 -4.65 8.37
N ASN A 213 25.22 -4.58 8.72
CA ASN A 213 26.32 -4.88 7.81
C ASN A 213 26.63 -6.40 7.79
N LEU A 214 27.61 -6.81 7.00
CA LEU A 214 28.01 -8.22 6.91
C LEU A 214 28.36 -8.83 8.29
N ALA A 215 29.04 -8.08 9.15
CA ALA A 215 29.42 -8.58 10.47
C ALA A 215 28.22 -8.86 11.37
N GLY A 216 27.21 -8.00 11.36
CA GLY A 216 25.99 -8.23 12.15
C GLY A 216 25.10 -9.35 11.58
N ALA A 217 25.00 -9.50 10.26
CA ALA A 217 24.24 -10.63 9.70
C ALA A 217 24.92 -11.98 9.97
N LEU A 218 26.26 -12.02 9.95
CA LEU A 218 27.01 -13.21 10.33
C LEU A 218 26.95 -13.47 11.84
N ASP A 219 26.83 -12.44 12.67
CA ASP A 219 26.57 -12.61 14.11
C ASP A 219 25.27 -13.38 14.35
N GLU A 220 24.19 -13.00 13.67
CA GLU A 220 22.90 -13.71 13.73
C GLU A 220 22.98 -15.12 13.12
N ALA A 221 23.70 -15.29 12.01
CA ALA A 221 23.93 -16.59 11.38
C ALA A 221 24.68 -17.58 12.28
N ASN A 222 25.64 -17.08 13.08
CA ASN A 222 26.44 -17.87 14.03
C ASN A 222 25.81 -17.98 15.43
N TYR A 223 24.88 -17.09 15.77
CA TYR A 223 24.04 -17.20 16.97
C TYR A 223 22.95 -18.27 16.82
N CYS A 224 22.44 -18.44 15.59
CA CYS A 224 21.61 -19.58 15.20
C CYS A 224 22.32 -20.91 15.50
N ILE A 225 21.61 -21.87 16.10
CA ILE A 225 22.16 -23.21 16.40
C ILE A 225 21.90 -24.24 15.30
N TRP A 226 21.44 -23.77 14.15
CA TRP A 226 21.08 -24.56 12.98
C TRP A 226 20.14 -25.74 13.30
N CYS A 227 18.93 -25.43 13.77
CA CYS A 227 17.96 -26.40 14.28
C CYS A 227 17.51 -27.50 13.30
N HIS A 228 17.75 -27.35 11.98
CA HIS A 228 17.42 -28.41 11.01
C HIS A 228 18.21 -29.70 11.26
N GLU A 229 19.45 -29.63 11.77
CA GLU A 229 20.27 -30.81 12.11
C GLU A 229 19.58 -31.72 13.15
N GLN A 230 18.72 -31.12 13.98
CA GLN A 230 17.95 -31.80 15.03
C GLN A 230 16.49 -32.06 14.61
N GLY A 231 16.07 -31.66 13.41
CA GLY A 231 14.67 -31.74 12.95
C GLY A 231 13.70 -30.86 13.75
N LYS A 232 14.17 -29.74 14.33
CA LYS A 232 13.41 -28.87 15.25
C LYS A 232 13.42 -27.39 14.84
N ASP A 233 13.31 -27.14 13.54
CA ASP A 233 13.37 -25.82 12.91
C ASP A 233 12.11 -24.97 13.16
N SER A 234 11.91 -24.55 14.41
CA SER A 234 10.70 -23.85 14.83
C SER A 234 10.52 -22.46 14.19
N CYS A 235 11.60 -21.79 13.80
CA CYS A 235 11.53 -20.53 13.05
C CYS A 235 10.86 -20.72 11.68
N ALA A 236 11.04 -21.88 11.05
CA ALA A 236 10.44 -22.21 9.76
C ALA A 236 9.10 -22.93 9.92
N LYS A 237 8.94 -23.85 10.87
CA LYS A 237 7.76 -24.74 11.00
C LYS A 237 6.85 -24.45 12.18
N GLY A 238 7.22 -23.50 13.02
CA GLY A 238 6.48 -23.15 14.23
C GLY A 238 6.79 -24.05 15.42
N LEU A 239 6.41 -23.57 16.60
CA LEU A 239 6.51 -24.32 17.86
C LEU A 239 5.23 -25.11 18.10
N LYS A 240 5.24 -26.41 17.81
CA LYS A 240 4.07 -27.29 17.98
C LYS A 240 3.75 -27.59 19.46
N GLU A 241 2.47 -27.75 19.78
CA GLU A 241 2.01 -28.29 21.06
C GLU A 241 2.33 -29.79 21.20
N LYS A 242 2.52 -30.26 22.44
CA LYS A 242 2.89 -31.66 22.71
C LYS A 242 1.71 -32.65 22.62
N ALA A 243 0.48 -32.16 22.73
CA ALA A 243 -0.75 -32.94 22.58
C ALA A 243 -1.60 -32.34 21.46
N PRO A 244 -2.32 -33.14 20.65
CA PRO A 244 -3.28 -32.60 19.69
C PRO A 244 -4.38 -31.83 20.45
N VAL A 245 -4.71 -30.64 19.96
CA VAL A 245 -5.82 -29.85 20.50
C VAL A 245 -7.11 -30.63 20.24
N LYS A 246 -8.02 -30.72 21.23
CA LYS A 246 -9.35 -31.33 21.05
C LYS A 246 -10.02 -30.68 19.83
N ALA A 247 -10.59 -31.51 18.95
CA ALA A 247 -11.35 -31.05 17.79
C ALA A 247 -12.34 -29.96 18.22
N VAL A 248 -12.25 -28.79 17.58
CA VAL A 248 -13.35 -27.82 17.60
C VAL A 248 -14.52 -28.48 16.84
N ALA A 249 -15.76 -28.24 17.27
CA ALA A 249 -16.98 -28.99 16.92
C ALA A 249 -17.33 -29.16 15.42
N ASP A 250 -16.48 -28.75 14.48
CA ASP A 250 -16.74 -28.64 13.03
C ASP A 250 -16.06 -29.74 12.19
N GLY A 251 -15.78 -30.93 12.76
CA GLY A 251 -15.40 -32.12 11.95
C GLY A 251 -14.02 -32.09 11.27
N ALA A 252 -13.12 -31.16 11.62
CA ALA A 252 -11.76 -31.12 11.10
C ALA A 252 -10.84 -32.18 11.76
N ALA A 253 -9.92 -32.76 10.97
CA ALA A 253 -8.88 -33.66 11.48
C ALA A 253 -8.02 -32.99 12.58
N PRO A 254 -7.58 -33.72 13.61
CA PRO A 254 -6.75 -33.15 14.68
C PRO A 254 -5.37 -32.74 14.12
N VAL A 255 -5.14 -31.43 14.01
CA VAL A 255 -3.82 -30.87 13.75
C VAL A 255 -3.21 -30.45 15.09
N ALA A 256 -1.93 -30.77 15.32
CA ALA A 256 -1.22 -30.25 16.47
C ALA A 256 -1.18 -28.71 16.39
N GLY A 257 -1.83 -28.03 17.33
CA GLY A 257 -1.84 -26.56 17.40
C GLY A 257 -0.44 -25.98 17.59
N PHE A 258 -0.26 -24.70 17.30
CA PHE A 258 0.95 -23.96 17.64
C PHE A 258 0.86 -23.44 19.06
N LYS A 259 1.97 -23.53 19.79
CA LYS A 259 2.13 -22.85 21.08
C LYS A 259 1.87 -21.35 20.90
N LYS A 260 1.38 -20.72 21.96
CA LYS A 260 1.16 -19.27 22.01
C LYS A 260 2.30 -18.58 22.74
N SER A 261 2.64 -17.37 22.29
CA SER A 261 3.54 -16.46 22.99
C SER A 261 2.93 -16.01 24.33
N PRO A 262 3.71 -15.34 25.22
CA PRO A 262 3.16 -14.70 26.41
C PRO A 262 2.02 -13.70 26.12
N PHE A 263 1.96 -13.15 24.90
CA PHE A 263 0.88 -12.26 24.43
C PHE A 263 -0.28 -13.00 23.76
N GLY A 264 -0.30 -14.33 23.76
CA GLY A 264 -1.37 -15.14 23.16
C GLY A 264 -1.27 -15.32 21.64
N VAL A 265 -0.19 -14.87 21.00
CA VAL A 265 0.01 -14.97 19.54
C VAL A 265 0.50 -16.38 19.16
N PRO A 266 -0.13 -17.07 18.19
CA PRO A 266 0.35 -18.37 17.71
C PRO A 266 1.76 -18.29 17.12
N LEU A 267 2.65 -19.19 17.55
CA LEU A 267 4.05 -19.26 17.12
C LEU A 267 4.21 -20.20 15.92
N ALA A 268 3.63 -19.83 14.78
CA ALA A 268 3.59 -20.65 13.55
C ALA A 268 4.90 -20.64 12.73
N GLY A 269 5.84 -19.74 13.04
CA GLY A 269 7.07 -19.54 12.26
C GLY A 269 6.82 -18.86 10.91
N CYS A 270 7.81 -18.88 10.02
CA CYS A 270 7.73 -18.26 8.70
C CYS A 270 6.52 -18.80 7.90
N PRO A 271 5.57 -17.95 7.45
CA PRO A 271 4.44 -18.36 6.62
C PRO A 271 4.83 -18.99 5.27
N LEU A 272 6.04 -18.68 4.78
CA LEU A 272 6.62 -19.29 3.58
C LEU A 272 7.30 -20.62 3.88
N GLU A 273 7.45 -21.01 5.15
CA GLU A 273 8.22 -22.20 5.55
C GLU A 273 9.66 -22.24 5.02
N GLU A 274 10.25 -21.07 4.88
CA GLU A 274 11.60 -20.87 4.38
C GLU A 274 12.65 -21.67 5.15
N LYS A 275 13.63 -22.22 4.43
CA LYS A 275 14.79 -22.97 4.94
C LYS A 275 15.82 -22.06 5.65
N ILE A 276 15.36 -21.38 6.69
CA ILE A 276 16.12 -20.38 7.46
C ILE A 276 17.40 -20.97 8.05
N SER A 277 17.25 -22.15 8.65
CA SER A 277 18.35 -22.77 9.36
C SER A 277 19.47 -23.23 8.41
N GLU A 278 19.10 -23.63 7.21
CA GLU A 278 19.98 -24.09 6.15
C GLU A 278 20.72 -22.89 5.52
N PHE A 279 20.02 -21.80 5.16
CA PHE A 279 20.71 -20.64 4.59
C PHE A 279 21.61 -19.94 5.62
N HIS A 280 21.26 -19.91 6.91
CA HIS A 280 22.16 -19.38 7.96
C HIS A 280 23.47 -20.18 8.03
N MET A 281 23.38 -21.51 7.93
CA MET A 281 24.56 -22.38 7.93
C MET A 281 25.44 -22.11 6.71
N VAL A 282 24.85 -22.07 5.52
CA VAL A 282 25.55 -21.81 4.25
C VAL A 282 26.16 -20.40 4.24
N LYS A 283 25.44 -19.37 4.70
CA LYS A 283 25.98 -18.01 4.87
C LYS A 283 27.19 -17.98 5.81
N ALA A 284 27.11 -18.66 6.95
CA ALA A 284 28.20 -18.73 7.94
C ALA A 284 29.46 -19.43 7.39
N ARG A 285 29.30 -20.31 6.39
CA ARG A 285 30.42 -20.97 5.69
C ARG A 285 31.12 -20.09 4.66
N GLY A 286 30.59 -18.89 4.37
CA GLY A 286 31.15 -18.02 3.34
C GLY A 286 30.52 -18.19 1.97
N GLU A 287 29.31 -18.76 1.89
CA GLU A 287 28.67 -19.14 0.63
C GLU A 287 27.41 -18.29 0.30
N PRO A 288 27.54 -16.97 0.02
CA PRO A 288 26.41 -16.04 -0.13
C PRO A 288 25.46 -16.35 -1.29
N LEU A 289 25.96 -16.76 -2.47
CA LEU A 289 25.12 -17.14 -3.61
C LEU A 289 24.32 -18.42 -3.31
N GLY A 290 24.97 -19.39 -2.68
CA GLY A 290 24.33 -20.62 -2.22
C GLY A 290 23.25 -20.34 -1.17
N ALA A 291 23.51 -19.43 -0.23
CA ALA A 291 22.55 -19.01 0.77
C ALA A 291 21.32 -18.34 0.14
N LEU A 292 21.51 -17.41 -0.81
CA LEU A 292 20.39 -16.81 -1.54
C LEU A 292 19.61 -17.85 -2.36
N ALA A 293 20.29 -18.80 -2.98
CA ALA A 293 19.64 -19.87 -3.74
C ALA A 293 18.74 -20.72 -2.83
N ILE A 294 19.15 -21.03 -1.60
CA ILE A 294 18.31 -21.73 -0.61
C ILE A 294 17.08 -20.90 -0.23
N ILE A 295 17.25 -19.59 0.01
CA ILE A 295 16.12 -18.69 0.30
C ILE A 295 15.11 -18.72 -0.87
N CYS A 296 15.60 -18.60 -2.11
CA CYS A 296 14.77 -18.53 -3.32
C CYS A 296 13.98 -19.82 -3.60
N VAL A 297 14.33 -20.97 -3.01
CA VAL A 297 13.51 -22.20 -3.12
C VAL A 297 12.12 -21.94 -2.55
N ASP A 298 12.04 -21.22 -1.43
CA ASP A 298 10.81 -21.01 -0.68
C ASP A 298 10.27 -19.58 -0.81
N ASN A 299 11.15 -18.61 -1.06
CA ASN A 299 10.86 -17.19 -1.14
C ASN A 299 11.56 -16.54 -2.36
N PRO A 300 11.12 -16.82 -3.60
CA PRO A 300 11.70 -16.24 -4.80
C PRO A 300 11.48 -14.71 -4.90
N MET A 301 10.61 -14.14 -4.06
CA MET A 301 10.33 -12.71 -3.96
C MET A 301 10.95 -12.12 -2.68
N VAL A 302 12.11 -12.62 -2.24
CA VAL A 302 12.80 -12.22 -0.99
C VAL A 302 12.98 -10.72 -0.81
N ALA A 303 13.06 -9.96 -1.90
CA ALA A 303 13.12 -8.50 -1.81
C ALA A 303 11.90 -7.89 -1.09
N ALA A 304 10.76 -8.59 -1.01
CA ALA A 304 9.56 -8.17 -0.31
C ALA A 304 9.53 -8.53 1.19
N THR A 305 10.52 -9.25 1.71
CA THR A 305 10.56 -9.73 3.09
C THR A 305 11.80 -9.22 3.82
N GLY A 306 12.00 -9.68 5.05
CA GLY A 306 13.17 -9.38 5.85
C GLY A 306 13.02 -8.15 6.74
N HIS A 307 14.14 -7.47 6.98
CA HIS A 307 14.31 -6.41 7.98
C HIS A 307 13.21 -5.36 7.88
N ARG A 308 12.61 -5.01 9.03
CA ARG A 308 11.47 -4.08 9.16
C ARG A 308 10.19 -4.52 8.40
N ILE A 309 10.08 -5.73 7.87
CA ILE A 309 8.84 -6.21 7.22
C ILE A 309 8.19 -7.37 7.95
N CYS A 310 8.99 -8.38 8.33
CA CYS A 310 8.47 -9.63 8.87
C CYS A 310 9.11 -10.00 10.20
N ASN A 311 8.35 -10.70 11.07
CA ASN A 311 8.81 -11.07 12.41
C ASN A 311 8.33 -12.47 12.87
N ASP A 312 7.42 -13.12 12.15
CA ASP A 312 6.82 -14.41 12.57
C ASP A 312 7.88 -15.50 12.82
N CYS A 313 8.96 -15.52 12.02
CA CYS A 313 10.08 -16.44 12.19
C CYS A 313 10.90 -16.19 13.47
N MET A 314 11.19 -14.91 13.79
CA MET A 314 11.89 -14.53 15.02
C MET A 314 11.09 -14.89 16.26
N LYS A 315 9.78 -14.57 16.26
CA LYS A 315 8.92 -14.86 17.43
C LYS A 315 8.81 -16.36 17.71
N ALA A 316 8.89 -17.21 16.67
CA ALA A 316 8.88 -18.67 16.81
C ALA A 316 10.28 -19.31 16.99
N CYS A 317 11.35 -18.52 17.06
CA CYS A 317 12.70 -19.01 17.35
C CYS A 317 12.73 -19.81 18.66
N ILE A 318 13.57 -20.85 18.77
CA ILE A 318 13.66 -21.64 20.00
C ILE A 318 14.06 -20.82 21.24
N TYR A 319 14.70 -19.66 21.04
CA TYR A 319 15.07 -18.73 22.09
C TYR A 319 13.85 -17.93 22.57
N GLN A 320 13.14 -18.50 23.55
CA GLN A 320 11.90 -17.94 24.10
C GLN A 320 12.10 -17.18 25.43
N LYS A 321 13.33 -17.14 25.96
CA LYS A 321 13.68 -16.48 27.23
C LYS A 321 14.77 -15.42 27.09
N GLN A 322 15.32 -15.28 25.90
CA GLN A 322 16.37 -14.34 25.52
C GLN A 322 16.09 -13.88 24.09
N ALA A 323 16.73 -12.80 23.66
CA ALA A 323 16.50 -12.24 22.33
C ALA A 323 16.63 -13.34 21.26
N PRO A 324 15.63 -13.48 20.36
CA PRO A 324 15.68 -14.44 19.28
C PRO A 324 16.76 -14.07 18.27
N VAL A 325 17.10 -15.00 17.38
CA VAL A 325 17.91 -14.69 16.20
C VAL A 325 17.14 -13.68 15.33
N ASP A 326 17.78 -12.60 14.93
CA ASP A 326 17.24 -11.62 13.97
C ASP A 326 17.40 -12.14 12.54
N ILE A 327 16.53 -13.10 12.21
CA ILE A 327 16.44 -13.74 10.90
C ILE A 327 16.15 -12.73 9.77
N PRO A 328 15.19 -11.78 9.92
CA PRO A 328 14.90 -10.79 8.90
C PRO A 328 16.12 -9.93 8.51
N GLN A 329 16.95 -9.52 9.47
CA GLN A 329 18.22 -8.82 9.18
C GLN A 329 19.18 -9.71 8.38
N ALA A 330 19.34 -10.96 8.78
CA ALA A 330 20.23 -11.90 8.08
C ALA A 330 19.75 -12.21 6.65
N GLU A 331 18.43 -12.36 6.44
CA GLU A 331 17.80 -12.54 5.12
C GLU A 331 18.07 -11.33 4.22
N THR A 332 17.69 -10.12 4.67
CA THR A 332 17.89 -8.90 3.88
C THR A 332 19.35 -8.64 3.58
N ARG A 333 20.27 -8.86 4.54
CA ARG A 333 21.70 -8.68 4.28
C ARG A 333 22.23 -9.72 3.29
N THR A 334 21.74 -10.95 3.30
CA THR A 334 22.12 -11.98 2.32
C THR A 334 21.68 -11.59 0.91
N LEU A 335 20.47 -11.06 0.75
CA LEU A 335 20.04 -10.49 -0.53
C LEU A 335 20.97 -9.34 -0.96
N LYS A 336 21.27 -8.39 -0.06
CA LYS A 336 22.16 -7.26 -0.36
C LYS A 336 23.57 -7.71 -0.74
N ASP A 337 24.15 -8.68 -0.04
CA ASP A 337 25.46 -9.24 -0.34
C ASP A 337 25.55 -9.72 -1.80
N VAL A 338 24.50 -10.37 -2.31
CA VAL A 338 24.44 -10.82 -3.70
C VAL A 338 24.16 -9.67 -4.66
N LEU A 339 23.22 -8.78 -4.34
CA LEU A 339 22.88 -7.64 -5.19
C LEU A 339 24.06 -6.66 -5.37
N GLU A 340 24.95 -6.56 -4.38
CA GLU A 340 26.18 -5.76 -4.40
C GLU A 340 27.29 -6.36 -5.29
N LEU A 341 27.19 -7.64 -5.72
CA LEU A 341 28.11 -8.23 -6.69
C LEU A 341 27.84 -7.74 -8.12
N PRO A 342 28.85 -7.75 -9.01
CA PRO A 342 28.60 -7.53 -10.43
C PRO A 342 27.60 -8.56 -10.96
N TRP A 343 26.58 -8.09 -11.69
CA TRP A 343 25.45 -8.89 -12.18
C TRP A 343 24.57 -9.48 -11.06
N GLY A 344 24.66 -8.98 -9.83
CA GLY A 344 23.92 -9.47 -8.67
C GLY A 344 22.40 -9.55 -8.88
N PHE A 345 21.82 -8.54 -9.54
CA PHE A 345 20.41 -8.57 -9.95
C PHE A 345 20.13 -9.72 -10.93
N GLU A 346 20.98 -9.93 -11.93
CA GLU A 346 20.77 -11.00 -12.92
C GLU A 346 20.94 -12.40 -12.31
N ILE A 347 21.84 -12.56 -11.33
CA ILE A 347 21.98 -13.79 -10.55
C ILE A 347 20.73 -14.06 -9.71
N TYR A 348 20.26 -13.07 -8.95
CA TYR A 348 19.02 -13.19 -8.18
C TYR A 348 17.84 -13.48 -9.11
N SER A 349 17.69 -12.71 -10.19
CA SER A 349 16.65 -12.89 -11.20
C SER A 349 16.67 -14.29 -11.79
N LEU A 350 17.85 -14.81 -12.13
CA LEU A 350 18.04 -16.18 -12.60
C LEU A 350 17.54 -17.19 -11.56
N LEU A 351 17.96 -17.06 -10.29
CA LEU A 351 17.56 -17.94 -9.18
C LEU A 351 16.05 -18.00 -8.90
N THR A 352 15.27 -17.00 -9.34
CA THR A 352 13.81 -17.06 -9.23
C THR A 352 13.19 -18.00 -10.29
N ARG A 353 13.84 -18.22 -11.43
CA ARG A 353 13.30 -18.97 -12.57
C ARG A 353 14.01 -20.31 -12.76
N TRP A 354 15.34 -20.29 -12.69
CA TRP A 354 16.19 -21.47 -12.63
C TRP A 354 16.86 -21.56 -11.26
N ASN A 355 16.59 -22.64 -10.54
CA ASN A 355 17.25 -22.91 -9.27
C ASN A 355 17.42 -24.42 -9.11
N PRO A 356 18.64 -24.95 -9.21
CA PRO A 356 18.84 -26.39 -9.17
C PRO A 356 18.61 -26.97 -7.77
N LEU A 357 18.52 -26.13 -6.72
CA LEU A 357 18.14 -26.52 -5.36
C LEU A 357 16.61 -26.68 -5.21
N ASN A 358 15.81 -26.18 -6.16
CA ASN A 358 14.40 -26.52 -6.24
C ASN A 358 14.23 -27.87 -6.94
N LEU A 359 14.21 -28.96 -6.15
CA LEU A 359 14.15 -30.32 -6.66
C LEU A 359 12.87 -30.63 -7.45
N HIS A 360 11.77 -29.95 -7.14
CA HIS A 360 10.47 -30.17 -7.78
C HIS A 360 10.33 -29.44 -9.12
N ARG A 361 10.89 -28.23 -9.22
CA ARG A 361 10.75 -27.36 -10.39
C ARG A 361 12.02 -26.52 -10.58
N PRO A 362 13.11 -27.14 -11.07
CA PRO A 362 14.39 -26.44 -11.25
C PRO A 362 14.36 -25.48 -12.44
N VAL A 363 13.47 -25.68 -13.40
CA VAL A 363 13.19 -24.81 -14.55
C VAL A 363 11.68 -24.61 -14.68
N PRO A 364 11.21 -23.51 -15.32
CA PRO A 364 9.79 -23.32 -15.59
C PRO A 364 9.20 -24.45 -16.44
N LEU A 365 7.94 -24.79 -16.19
CA LEU A 365 7.20 -25.76 -17.00
C LEU A 365 6.96 -25.21 -18.43
N PRO A 366 6.73 -26.10 -19.43
CA PRO A 366 6.34 -25.67 -20.78
C PRO A 366 5.07 -24.83 -20.78
N ASP A 367 4.88 -24.02 -21.84
CA ASP A 367 3.68 -23.21 -22.02
C ASP A 367 2.43 -24.10 -22.00
N SER A 368 1.54 -23.79 -21.05
CA SER A 368 0.28 -24.49 -20.80
C SER A 368 -0.87 -24.05 -21.71
N GLY A 369 -0.69 -22.93 -22.43
CA GLY A 369 -1.74 -22.24 -23.18
C GLY A 369 -2.77 -21.49 -22.32
N ARG A 370 -2.61 -21.47 -20.99
CA ARG A 370 -3.58 -20.87 -20.04
C ARG A 370 -3.30 -19.42 -19.74
N LYS A 371 -4.37 -18.66 -19.57
CA LYS A 371 -4.37 -17.23 -19.27
C LYS A 371 -5.01 -16.98 -17.91
N VAL A 372 -4.27 -16.41 -16.98
CA VAL A 372 -4.75 -16.11 -15.63
C VAL A 372 -4.78 -14.60 -15.41
N LEU A 373 -5.91 -14.10 -14.91
CA LEU A 373 -6.05 -12.72 -14.44
C LEU A 373 -5.75 -12.66 -12.94
N VAL A 374 -4.78 -11.84 -12.54
CA VAL A 374 -4.48 -11.52 -11.14
C VAL A 374 -4.95 -10.10 -10.85
N VAL A 375 -5.93 -9.97 -9.95
CA VAL A 375 -6.54 -8.69 -9.59
C VAL A 375 -5.90 -8.14 -8.32
N GLY A 376 -5.10 -7.09 -8.45
CA GLY A 376 -4.31 -6.48 -7.39
C GLY A 376 -2.86 -6.96 -7.39
N LEU A 377 -1.91 -6.02 -7.42
CA LEU A 377 -0.46 -6.29 -7.51
C LEU A 377 0.27 -6.01 -6.20
N GLY A 378 -0.40 -6.30 -5.08
CA GLY A 378 0.22 -6.40 -3.76
C GLY A 378 1.01 -7.70 -3.55
N PRO A 379 1.48 -7.99 -2.32
CA PRO A 379 2.33 -9.15 -2.04
C PRO A 379 1.77 -10.51 -2.44
N ALA A 380 0.47 -10.73 -2.26
CA ALA A 380 -0.18 -11.94 -2.76
C ALA A 380 -0.16 -12.00 -4.30
N GLY A 381 -0.46 -10.89 -4.97
CA GLY A 381 -0.59 -10.81 -6.43
C GLY A 381 0.73 -11.04 -7.16
N PHE A 382 1.78 -10.29 -6.81
CA PHE A 382 3.08 -10.45 -7.48
C PHE A 382 3.72 -11.81 -7.20
N THR A 383 3.48 -12.39 -6.01
CA THR A 383 3.99 -13.72 -5.65
C THR A 383 3.23 -14.81 -6.41
N LEU A 384 1.90 -14.70 -6.50
CA LEU A 384 1.08 -15.63 -7.27
C LEU A 384 1.45 -15.59 -8.76
N ALA A 385 1.62 -14.40 -9.33
CA ALA A 385 2.04 -14.24 -10.72
C ALA A 385 3.36 -14.96 -11.00
N HIS A 386 4.34 -14.80 -10.11
CA HIS A 386 5.61 -15.53 -10.20
C HIS A 386 5.43 -17.05 -10.29
N HIS A 387 4.67 -17.63 -9.34
CA HIS A 387 4.50 -19.08 -9.29
C HIS A 387 3.74 -19.63 -10.50
N LEU A 388 2.70 -18.94 -10.96
CA LEU A 388 1.88 -19.35 -12.10
C LEU A 388 2.65 -19.26 -13.43
N MET A 389 3.47 -18.23 -13.61
CA MET A 389 4.35 -18.17 -14.79
C MET A 389 5.38 -19.31 -14.80
N ASN A 390 5.90 -19.70 -13.63
CA ASN A 390 6.80 -20.86 -13.55
C ASN A 390 6.07 -22.20 -13.78
N ASP A 391 4.74 -22.24 -13.64
CA ASP A 391 3.89 -23.38 -14.06
C ASP A 391 3.48 -23.30 -15.55
N GLY A 392 4.03 -22.34 -16.31
CA GLY A 392 3.82 -22.22 -17.75
C GLY A 392 2.53 -21.49 -18.14
N HIS A 393 1.92 -20.73 -17.23
CA HIS A 393 0.73 -19.93 -17.52
C HIS A 393 1.11 -18.50 -17.95
N ALA A 394 0.36 -17.93 -18.90
CA ALA A 394 0.40 -16.51 -19.19
C ALA A 394 -0.40 -15.76 -18.13
N VAL A 395 0.20 -14.73 -17.51
CA VAL A 395 -0.40 -14.00 -16.39
C VAL A 395 -0.58 -12.54 -16.75
N VAL A 396 -1.79 -12.02 -16.50
CA VAL A 396 -2.11 -10.59 -16.60
C VAL A 396 -2.43 -10.06 -15.22
N GLY A 397 -1.66 -9.07 -14.77
CA GLY A 397 -1.96 -8.29 -13.58
C GLY A 397 -2.84 -7.07 -13.90
N ILE A 398 -3.83 -6.76 -13.07
CA ILE A 398 -4.52 -5.47 -13.10
C ILE A 398 -4.51 -4.82 -11.73
N ASP A 399 -4.42 -3.49 -11.69
CA ASP A 399 -4.56 -2.71 -10.45
C ASP A 399 -5.40 -1.45 -10.68
N GLY A 400 -6.21 -1.08 -9.69
CA GLY A 400 -6.99 0.16 -9.73
C GLY A 400 -6.13 1.41 -9.50
N LEU A 401 -4.93 1.25 -8.92
CA LEU A 401 -3.95 2.31 -8.79
C LEU A 401 -3.25 2.61 -10.12
N LYS A 402 -2.71 3.82 -10.24
CA LYS A 402 -1.85 4.21 -11.35
C LYS A 402 -0.56 3.38 -11.29
N LEU A 403 -0.26 2.61 -12.33
CA LEU A 403 1.02 1.94 -12.49
C LEU A 403 1.89 2.75 -13.44
N GLU A 404 2.94 3.39 -12.93
CA GLU A 404 3.86 4.19 -13.76
C GLU A 404 4.56 3.31 -14.81
N PRO A 405 4.80 3.77 -16.04
CA PRO A 405 5.68 3.09 -16.98
C PRO A 405 7.05 2.75 -16.38
N LEU A 406 7.57 1.56 -16.67
CA LEU A 406 8.91 1.18 -16.23
C LEU A 406 9.96 1.81 -17.17
N GLN A 407 10.71 2.79 -16.68
CA GLN A 407 11.78 3.45 -17.45
C GLN A 407 13.12 2.70 -17.36
N VAL A 408 13.10 1.37 -17.49
CA VAL A 408 14.30 0.52 -17.47
C VAL A 408 14.30 -0.38 -18.69
N PRO A 409 15.26 -0.24 -19.62
CA PRO A 409 15.32 -1.09 -20.81
C PRO A 409 15.63 -2.55 -20.45
N PHE A 410 15.28 -3.46 -21.36
CA PHE A 410 15.64 -4.88 -21.25
C PHE A 410 17.11 -5.09 -21.60
N GLU A 411 17.98 -4.67 -20.68
CA GLU A 411 19.43 -4.81 -20.78
C GLU A 411 20.00 -5.45 -19.50
N PRO A 412 21.12 -6.19 -19.58
CA PRO A 412 21.77 -6.77 -18.42
C PRO A 412 22.15 -5.70 -17.40
N VAL A 413 21.77 -5.88 -16.13
CA VAL A 413 22.09 -4.94 -15.05
C VAL A 413 23.38 -5.38 -14.36
N ARG A 414 24.48 -4.67 -14.63
CA ARG A 414 25.79 -4.95 -14.00
C ARG A 414 25.83 -4.53 -12.54
N ASP A 415 25.34 -3.35 -12.23
CA ASP A 415 25.34 -2.78 -10.89
C ASP A 415 23.91 -2.41 -10.52
N VAL A 416 23.37 -3.05 -9.49
CA VAL A 416 21.99 -2.82 -9.03
C VAL A 416 21.77 -1.38 -8.58
N THR A 417 22.81 -0.69 -8.10
CA THR A 417 22.70 0.68 -7.58
C THR A 417 22.34 1.67 -8.66
N SER A 418 22.61 1.35 -9.95
CA SER A 418 22.12 2.11 -11.10
C SER A 418 20.59 2.15 -11.22
N LEU A 419 19.89 1.23 -10.56
CA LEU A 419 18.43 1.19 -10.48
C LEU A 419 17.87 1.92 -9.26
N TYR A 420 18.70 2.25 -8.27
CA TYR A 420 18.24 2.77 -7.00
C TYR A 420 18.00 4.28 -7.07
N GLU A 421 16.88 4.69 -6.49
CA GLU A 421 16.49 6.09 -6.34
C GLU A 421 16.36 6.40 -4.85
N ALA A 422 16.65 7.64 -4.46
CA ALA A 422 16.35 8.12 -3.12
C ALA A 422 14.83 8.09 -2.91
N LEU A 423 14.37 7.61 -1.74
CA LEU A 423 12.94 7.36 -1.50
C LEU A 423 12.08 8.63 -1.51
N ASP A 424 12.68 9.78 -1.21
CA ASP A 424 12.07 11.11 -1.24
C ASP A 424 11.97 11.69 -2.66
N ALA A 425 12.68 11.15 -3.64
CA ALA A 425 12.68 11.60 -5.04
C ALA A 425 12.09 10.56 -6.03
N ARG A 426 12.10 9.28 -5.68
CA ARG A 426 11.60 8.16 -6.49
C ARG A 426 10.17 8.39 -6.98
N ALA A 427 9.89 8.09 -8.24
CA ALA A 427 8.53 8.06 -8.76
C ALA A 427 7.65 7.02 -8.02
N MET A 428 6.43 7.41 -7.65
CA MET A 428 5.53 6.51 -6.92
C MET A 428 4.90 5.53 -7.91
N ALA A 429 5.54 4.37 -8.07
CA ALA A 429 5.28 3.44 -9.16
C ALA A 429 3.88 2.80 -9.12
N GLY A 430 3.22 2.83 -7.96
CA GLY A 430 1.88 2.24 -7.72
C GLY A 430 1.84 0.71 -7.67
N PHE A 431 2.97 0.04 -7.91
CA PHE A 431 3.14 -1.41 -7.82
C PHE A 431 3.52 -1.84 -6.40
N GLY A 432 2.88 -2.89 -5.85
CA GLY A 432 3.19 -3.42 -4.51
C GLY A 432 2.07 -3.28 -3.48
N GLY A 433 0.96 -2.62 -3.83
CA GLY A 433 -0.17 -2.43 -2.91
C GLY A 433 0.24 -1.70 -1.63
N VAL A 434 -0.13 -2.24 -0.46
CA VAL A 434 0.24 -1.67 0.86
C VAL A 434 1.76 -1.50 1.02
N ALA A 435 2.59 -2.31 0.36
CA ALA A 435 4.05 -2.14 0.41
C ALA A 435 4.51 -0.81 -0.25
N GLU A 436 3.74 -0.28 -1.21
CA GLU A 436 4.02 0.99 -1.88
C GLU A 436 3.39 2.18 -1.15
N TYR A 437 2.10 2.10 -0.82
CA TYR A 437 1.33 3.25 -0.30
C TYR A 437 1.10 3.23 1.22
N GLY A 438 1.40 2.12 1.90
CA GLY A 438 1.18 1.97 3.34
C GLY A 438 2.47 1.89 4.14
N ILE A 439 3.40 1.01 3.74
CA ILE A 439 4.72 0.90 4.38
C ILE A 439 5.55 2.13 4.04
N THR A 440 6.17 2.69 5.08
CA THR A 440 6.85 3.98 5.06
C THR A 440 8.34 3.84 4.76
N VAL A 441 9.11 4.92 4.91
CA VAL A 441 10.56 5.01 4.65
C VAL A 441 11.44 4.21 5.64
N ARG A 442 10.81 3.33 6.43
CA ARG A 442 11.49 2.30 7.23
C ARG A 442 11.92 1.09 6.41
N TRP A 443 11.45 0.97 5.17
CA TRP A 443 11.80 -0.10 4.26
C TRP A 443 12.22 0.46 2.90
N ASP A 444 13.22 -0.15 2.27
CA ASP A 444 13.77 0.30 1.00
C ASP A 444 12.84 -0.07 -0.17
N LYS A 445 12.04 0.91 -0.61
CA LYS A 445 11.08 0.72 -1.71
C LYS A 445 11.75 0.48 -3.07
N ASN A 446 13.07 0.61 -3.19
CA ASN A 446 13.77 0.15 -4.39
C ASN A 446 13.59 -1.36 -4.61
N PHE A 447 13.34 -2.14 -3.56
CA PHE A 447 13.02 -3.56 -3.69
C PHE A 447 11.72 -3.84 -4.45
N LEU A 448 10.75 -2.91 -4.45
CA LEU A 448 9.58 -3.03 -5.32
C LEU A 448 9.96 -2.91 -6.80
N LYS A 449 10.92 -2.04 -7.14
CA LYS A 449 11.46 -1.96 -8.52
C LYS A 449 12.17 -3.25 -8.92
N ILE A 450 12.90 -3.87 -8.00
CA ILE A 450 13.54 -5.17 -8.22
C ILE A 450 12.47 -6.23 -8.53
N ILE A 451 11.43 -6.37 -7.70
CA ILE A 451 10.34 -7.33 -7.92
C ILE A 451 9.63 -7.08 -9.25
N ARG A 452 9.37 -5.80 -9.54
CA ARG A 452 8.76 -5.39 -10.80
C ARG A 452 9.59 -5.85 -12.01
N LEU A 453 10.91 -5.69 -11.96
CA LEU A 453 11.83 -6.21 -12.99
C LEU A 453 11.85 -7.75 -13.07
N LEU A 454 11.74 -8.46 -11.94
CA LEU A 454 11.64 -9.93 -11.93
C LEU A 454 10.41 -10.45 -12.69
N LEU A 455 9.33 -9.67 -12.73
CA LEU A 455 8.09 -10.02 -13.40
C LEU A 455 8.03 -9.49 -14.84
N GLU A 456 8.17 -8.17 -15.04
CA GLU A 456 7.92 -7.53 -16.35
C GLU A 456 8.96 -7.82 -17.42
N ARG A 457 10.14 -8.31 -17.05
CA ARG A 457 11.13 -8.76 -18.03
C ARG A 457 10.81 -10.13 -18.64
N ARG A 458 9.71 -10.77 -18.23
CA ARG A 458 9.28 -12.08 -18.72
C ARG A 458 8.17 -11.90 -19.76
N SER A 459 8.26 -12.63 -20.86
CA SER A 459 7.24 -12.59 -21.92
C SER A 459 5.91 -13.25 -21.52
N GLU A 460 5.87 -13.95 -20.38
CA GLU A 460 4.67 -14.54 -19.78
C GLU A 460 3.83 -13.55 -18.96
N PHE A 461 4.32 -12.32 -18.73
CA PHE A 461 3.65 -11.33 -17.88
C PHE A 461 3.25 -10.07 -18.64
N ALA A 462 2.06 -9.55 -18.34
CA ALA A 462 1.67 -8.18 -18.64
C ALA A 462 0.94 -7.59 -17.44
N MET A 463 0.98 -6.26 -17.26
CA MET A 463 0.18 -5.60 -16.25
C MET A 463 -0.40 -4.26 -16.70
N PHE A 464 -1.56 -3.91 -16.14
CA PHE A 464 -2.28 -2.68 -16.48
C PHE A 464 -2.77 -1.97 -15.21
N GLY A 465 -2.35 -0.72 -15.05
CA GLY A 465 -2.81 0.16 -13.97
C GLY A 465 -4.06 0.96 -14.37
N GLY A 466 -4.74 1.53 -13.38
CA GLY A 466 -5.97 2.26 -13.59
C GLY A 466 -7.14 1.40 -14.06
N VAL A 467 -7.08 0.08 -13.87
CA VAL A 467 -8.13 -0.85 -14.28
C VAL A 467 -8.85 -1.36 -13.04
N ARG A 468 -10.10 -0.95 -12.86
CA ARG A 468 -10.91 -1.39 -11.73
C ARG A 468 -11.67 -2.66 -12.06
N PHE A 469 -11.38 -3.74 -11.34
CA PHE A 469 -12.18 -4.95 -11.41
C PHE A 469 -13.55 -4.74 -10.74
N GLY A 470 -14.62 -5.21 -11.37
CA GLY A 470 -16.02 -4.89 -11.02
C GLY A 470 -16.54 -3.58 -11.62
N GLY A 471 -15.71 -2.82 -12.34
CA GLY A 471 -16.09 -1.58 -13.04
C GLY A 471 -15.63 -1.57 -14.48
N THR A 472 -14.35 -1.25 -14.71
CA THR A 472 -13.70 -1.28 -16.04
C THR A 472 -13.75 -2.66 -16.66
N LEU A 473 -13.55 -3.70 -15.83
CA LEU A 473 -13.55 -5.10 -16.22
C LEU A 473 -14.35 -5.91 -15.20
N THR A 474 -15.41 -6.61 -15.62
CA THR A 474 -16.17 -7.54 -14.75
C THR A 474 -15.65 -8.97 -14.86
N LEU A 475 -16.14 -9.87 -14.00
CA LEU A 475 -15.82 -11.30 -14.11
C LEU A 475 -16.28 -11.88 -15.46
N GLU A 476 -17.49 -11.53 -15.90
CA GLU A 476 -18.04 -11.95 -17.18
C GLU A 476 -17.18 -11.47 -18.36
N ASP A 477 -16.71 -10.21 -18.32
CA ASP A 477 -15.81 -9.68 -19.35
C ASP A 477 -14.49 -10.45 -19.36
N ALA A 478 -13.91 -10.73 -18.20
CA ALA A 478 -12.67 -11.50 -18.12
C ALA A 478 -12.84 -12.90 -18.75
N MET A 479 -13.93 -13.59 -18.43
CA MET A 479 -14.23 -14.90 -19.03
C MET A 479 -14.45 -14.78 -20.54
N ALA A 480 -15.15 -13.74 -21.01
CA ALA A 480 -15.39 -13.49 -22.43
C ALA A 480 -14.13 -13.07 -23.22
N LEU A 481 -13.18 -12.41 -22.56
CA LEU A 481 -11.89 -12.06 -23.16
C LEU A 481 -11.01 -13.30 -23.37
N GLY A 482 -11.26 -14.38 -22.63
CA GLY A 482 -10.59 -15.66 -22.77
C GLY A 482 -9.65 -16.02 -21.62
N PHE A 483 -9.85 -15.44 -20.43
CA PHE A 483 -9.17 -15.89 -19.22
C PHE A 483 -9.69 -17.26 -18.77
N ASP A 484 -8.78 -18.16 -18.41
CA ASP A 484 -9.09 -19.49 -17.86
C ASP A 484 -9.39 -19.42 -16.35
N HIS A 485 -8.83 -18.43 -15.66
CA HIS A 485 -8.94 -18.27 -14.20
C HIS A 485 -8.83 -16.80 -13.77
N VAL A 486 -9.52 -16.44 -12.69
CA VAL A 486 -9.41 -15.12 -12.03
C VAL A 486 -9.01 -15.28 -10.57
N ALA A 487 -7.94 -14.61 -10.15
CA ALA A 487 -7.43 -14.61 -8.79
C ALA A 487 -7.58 -13.23 -8.14
N LEU A 488 -8.33 -13.16 -7.05
CA LEU A 488 -8.57 -11.93 -6.29
C LEU A 488 -7.48 -11.72 -5.22
N CYS A 489 -6.59 -10.76 -5.47
CA CYS A 489 -5.50 -10.33 -4.59
C CYS A 489 -5.72 -8.87 -4.13
N VAL A 490 -6.99 -8.51 -3.86
CA VAL A 490 -7.47 -7.12 -3.69
C VAL A 490 -7.19 -6.48 -2.33
N GLY A 491 -6.54 -7.21 -1.41
CA GLY A 491 -6.03 -6.68 -0.15
C GLY A 491 -7.09 -6.23 0.86
N ALA A 492 -6.71 -5.30 1.73
CA ALA A 492 -7.60 -4.69 2.71
C ALA A 492 -8.47 -3.57 2.09
N GLY A 493 -9.66 -3.41 2.63
CA GLY A 493 -10.69 -2.45 2.21
C GLY A 493 -11.09 -1.52 3.36
N LYS A 494 -12.41 -1.44 3.61
CA LYS A 494 -13.06 -0.41 4.44
C LYS A 494 -12.36 -0.08 5.76
N PRO A 495 -11.97 1.18 6.02
CA PRO A 495 -11.43 1.59 7.31
C PRO A 495 -12.54 1.69 8.35
N THR A 496 -12.17 1.48 9.61
CA THR A 496 -13.09 1.61 10.74
C THR A 496 -13.32 3.08 11.09
N VAL A 497 -14.56 3.54 10.99
CA VAL A 497 -14.99 4.88 11.40
C VAL A 497 -15.34 4.87 12.89
N LEU A 498 -15.02 5.94 13.61
CA LEU A 498 -15.40 6.12 15.01
C LEU A 498 -16.72 6.86 15.08
N ASP A 499 -17.68 6.29 15.82
CA ASP A 499 -18.95 6.94 16.12
C ASP A 499 -18.78 7.85 17.33
N ILE A 500 -18.30 9.08 17.08
CA ILE A 500 -18.06 10.11 18.09
C ILE A 500 -18.50 11.47 17.56
N ALA A 501 -18.91 12.37 18.47
CA ALA A 501 -19.26 13.74 18.12
C ALA A 501 -18.11 14.43 17.37
N ASN A 502 -18.43 15.10 16.25
CA ASN A 502 -17.48 15.78 15.37
C ASN A 502 -16.37 14.86 14.78
N GLY A 503 -16.62 13.55 14.65
CA GLY A 503 -15.67 12.58 14.12
C GLY A 503 -15.24 12.77 12.66
N LEU A 504 -15.84 13.72 11.93
CA LEU A 504 -15.45 14.15 10.57
C LEU A 504 -15.22 15.66 10.45
N ALA A 505 -15.02 16.36 11.57
CA ALA A 505 -14.71 17.79 11.54
C ALA A 505 -13.42 18.07 10.77
N ARG A 506 -13.26 19.30 10.26
CA ARG A 506 -12.07 19.70 9.51
C ARG A 506 -10.81 19.49 10.38
N GLY A 507 -9.85 18.72 9.85
CA GLY A 507 -8.64 18.28 10.56
C GLY A 507 -8.72 16.85 11.13
N VAL A 508 -9.88 16.19 11.10
CA VAL A 508 -10.01 14.75 11.38
C VAL A 508 -9.93 13.96 10.07
N ARG A 509 -9.08 12.92 10.00
CA ARG A 509 -8.94 12.05 8.82
C ARG A 509 -8.79 10.58 9.23
N ALA A 510 -9.18 9.67 8.34
CA ALA A 510 -8.74 8.29 8.46
C ALA A 510 -7.22 8.20 8.19
N ALA A 511 -6.51 7.31 8.89
CA ALA A 511 -5.08 7.09 8.64
C ALA A 511 -4.81 6.59 7.20
N SER A 512 -5.73 5.79 6.64
CA SER A 512 -5.67 5.34 5.25
C SER A 512 -5.75 6.49 4.24
N ASP A 513 -6.57 7.50 4.52
CA ASP A 513 -6.68 8.71 3.69
C ASP A 513 -5.33 9.43 3.65
N PHE A 514 -4.78 9.74 4.84
CA PHE A 514 -3.49 10.41 4.97
C PHE A 514 -2.33 9.68 4.31
N LEU A 515 -2.11 8.39 4.65
CA LEU A 515 -0.97 7.63 4.11
C LEU A 515 -1.09 7.47 2.58
N MET A 516 -2.27 7.16 2.07
CA MET A 516 -2.47 7.02 0.62
C MET A 516 -2.33 8.34 -0.11
N ALA A 517 -2.83 9.46 0.44
CA ALA A 517 -2.66 10.78 -0.16
C ALA A 517 -1.17 11.15 -0.19
N LEU A 518 -0.49 11.11 0.97
CA LEU A 518 0.93 11.43 1.10
C LEU A 518 1.79 10.68 0.08
N GLN A 519 1.57 9.37 -0.02
CA GLN A 519 2.37 8.49 -0.86
C GLN A 519 1.94 8.59 -2.35
N LEU A 520 0.66 8.42 -2.70
CA LEU A 520 0.24 8.30 -4.10
C LEU A 520 0.22 9.63 -4.88
N THR A 521 0.09 10.78 -4.21
CA THR A 521 0.22 12.10 -4.87
C THR A 521 1.66 12.63 -4.86
N GLY A 522 2.54 12.01 -4.06
CA GLY A 522 3.88 12.52 -3.82
C GLY A 522 3.87 13.86 -3.07
N ALA A 523 2.90 14.12 -2.19
CA ALA A 523 2.79 15.39 -1.46
C ALA A 523 4.07 15.77 -0.69
N ALA A 524 4.83 14.76 -0.24
CA ALA A 524 6.12 14.92 0.44
C ALA A 524 7.28 15.39 -0.46
N LYS A 525 7.16 15.28 -1.79
CA LYS A 525 8.23 15.64 -2.72
C LYS A 525 8.32 17.16 -2.84
N GLU A 526 9.53 17.69 -2.91
CA GLU A 526 9.74 19.14 -3.07
C GLU A 526 9.16 19.66 -4.40
N ASP A 527 9.29 18.89 -5.47
CA ASP A 527 8.82 19.22 -6.84
C ASP A 527 7.33 18.97 -7.07
N SER A 528 6.58 18.38 -6.12
CA SER A 528 5.17 18.03 -6.32
C SER A 528 4.21 19.18 -6.02
N LEU A 529 3.27 19.44 -6.93
CA LEU A 529 2.16 20.38 -6.75
C LEU A 529 1.16 19.97 -5.67
N ALA A 530 1.04 18.67 -5.39
CA ALA A 530 0.03 18.13 -4.48
C ALA A 530 0.11 18.75 -3.08
N ASN A 531 -1.07 19.02 -2.52
CA ASN A 531 -1.22 19.62 -1.20
C ASN A 531 -2.00 18.69 -0.26
N MET A 532 -1.59 18.64 1.00
CA MET A 532 -2.29 17.89 2.03
C MET A 532 -2.15 18.63 3.36
N GLN A 533 -3.12 19.47 3.71
CA GLN A 533 -2.97 20.34 4.87
C GLN A 533 -2.97 19.56 6.20
N LEU A 534 -1.90 19.73 6.99
CA LEU A 534 -1.71 19.17 8.34
C LEU A 534 -1.27 20.27 9.32
N ARG A 535 -1.76 20.23 10.58
CA ARG A 535 -1.38 21.17 11.64
C ARG A 535 -0.98 20.43 12.92
N LEU A 536 0.01 20.95 13.65
CA LEU A 536 0.40 20.44 14.98
C LEU A 536 -0.37 21.17 16.08
N PRO A 537 -0.72 20.54 17.22
CA PRO A 537 -0.43 19.15 17.59
C PRO A 537 -1.29 18.11 16.85
N VAL A 538 -0.75 16.90 16.70
CA VAL A 538 -1.44 15.75 16.09
C VAL A 538 -1.75 14.70 17.15
N VAL A 539 -2.97 14.15 17.10
CA VAL A 539 -3.34 12.94 17.86
C VAL A 539 -3.68 11.78 16.91
N VAL A 540 -3.04 10.62 17.09
CA VAL A 540 -3.31 9.41 16.31
C VAL A 540 -4.03 8.38 17.18
N ILE A 541 -5.25 8.00 16.81
CA ILE A 541 -6.04 7.00 17.54
C ILE A 541 -5.73 5.60 17.00
N GLY A 542 -5.08 4.76 17.80
CA GLY A 542 -4.76 3.39 17.43
C GLY A 542 -3.52 2.84 18.14
N GLY A 543 -3.21 1.56 17.89
CA GLY A 543 -2.02 0.88 18.46
C GLY A 543 -1.41 -0.17 17.53
N GLY A 544 -1.80 -0.18 16.25
CA GLY A 544 -1.19 -1.05 15.24
C GLY A 544 -0.08 -0.33 14.47
N LEU A 545 0.54 -1.02 13.52
CA LEU A 545 1.57 -0.42 12.66
C LEU A 545 1.07 0.80 11.88
N THR A 546 -0.18 0.79 11.40
CA THR A 546 -0.78 1.97 10.75
C THR A 546 -0.75 3.22 11.65
N ALA A 547 -0.93 3.07 12.97
CA ALA A 547 -0.85 4.19 13.90
C ALA A 547 0.60 4.69 14.06
N ILE A 548 1.56 3.78 14.13
CA ILE A 548 2.99 4.08 14.18
C ILE A 548 3.44 4.82 12.92
N ASP A 549 3.13 4.25 11.74
CA ASP A 549 3.45 4.84 10.43
C ASP A 549 2.78 6.21 10.26
N THR A 550 1.50 6.36 10.65
CA THR A 550 0.82 7.67 10.59
C THR A 550 1.48 8.71 11.50
N ALA A 551 1.92 8.32 12.70
CA ALA A 551 2.55 9.24 13.64
C ALA A 551 3.94 9.71 13.18
N THR A 552 4.78 8.81 12.67
CA THR A 552 6.12 9.16 12.15
C THR A 552 6.03 9.98 10.87
N GLU A 553 5.15 9.60 9.95
CA GLU A 553 4.98 10.32 8.68
C GLU A 553 4.36 11.70 8.87
N SER A 554 3.39 11.87 9.78
CA SER A 554 2.77 13.18 10.04
C SER A 554 3.75 14.19 10.63
N LEU A 555 4.59 13.77 11.58
CA LEU A 555 5.61 14.62 12.18
C LEU A 555 6.66 15.05 11.13
N ALA A 556 7.14 14.11 10.32
CA ALA A 556 8.09 14.39 9.26
C ALA A 556 7.48 15.27 8.14
N TYR A 557 6.24 15.00 7.75
CA TYR A 557 5.54 15.73 6.70
C TYR A 557 5.31 17.20 7.09
N TYR A 558 4.98 17.48 8.35
CA TYR A 558 4.72 18.85 8.79
C TYR A 558 5.89 19.80 8.47
N ALA A 559 7.12 19.38 8.79
CA ALA A 559 8.31 20.17 8.52
C ALA A 559 8.52 20.41 7.01
N VAL A 560 8.26 19.40 6.18
CA VAL A 560 8.33 19.50 4.72
C VAL A 560 7.25 20.44 4.18
N GLN A 561 6.01 20.30 4.65
CA GLN A 561 4.87 21.09 4.21
C GLN A 561 5.08 22.59 4.48
N VAL A 562 5.48 22.96 5.70
CA VAL A 562 5.68 24.38 6.04
C VAL A 562 6.85 24.99 5.27
N LYS A 563 7.93 24.23 5.03
CA LYS A 563 9.05 24.65 4.17
C LYS A 563 8.55 24.90 2.74
N LYS A 564 7.84 23.94 2.14
CA LYS A 564 7.25 24.09 0.80
C LYS A 564 6.31 25.28 0.71
N PHE A 565 5.51 25.52 1.74
CA PHE A 565 4.60 26.66 1.81
C PHE A 565 5.35 27.99 1.83
N LEU A 566 6.40 28.11 2.67
CA LEU A 566 7.23 29.31 2.73
C LEU A 566 7.93 29.59 1.39
N ASP A 567 8.52 28.56 0.77
CA ASP A 567 9.24 28.72 -0.49
C ASP A 567 8.29 29.20 -1.60
N ARG A 568 7.08 28.61 -1.71
CA ARG A 568 6.04 29.07 -2.66
C ARG A 568 5.54 30.48 -2.35
N TYR A 569 5.32 30.79 -1.07
CA TYR A 569 4.90 32.13 -0.65
C TYR A 569 5.94 33.19 -1.04
N GLU A 570 7.22 32.93 -0.79
CA GLU A 570 8.32 33.83 -1.15
C GLU A 570 8.42 34.02 -2.67
N THR A 571 8.26 32.95 -3.47
CA THR A 571 8.21 33.03 -4.93
C THR A 571 7.04 33.87 -5.43
N LEU A 572 5.82 33.59 -4.98
CA LEU A 572 4.63 34.35 -5.38
C LEU A 572 4.70 35.80 -4.91
N ALA A 573 5.21 36.05 -3.70
CA ALA A 573 5.34 37.40 -3.17
C ALA A 573 6.30 38.25 -4.00
N ALA A 574 7.37 37.64 -4.54
CA ALA A 574 8.27 38.31 -5.46
C ALA A 574 7.62 38.65 -6.82
N GLU A 575 6.60 37.89 -7.25
CA GLU A 575 5.95 38.07 -8.54
C GLU A 575 4.74 39.03 -8.48
N ILE A 576 3.82 38.82 -7.54
CA ILE A 576 2.54 39.54 -7.46
C ILE A 576 2.38 40.40 -6.18
N GLY A 577 3.35 40.34 -5.27
CA GLY A 577 3.33 41.07 -4.00
C GLY A 577 2.50 40.39 -2.90
N GLU A 578 2.94 40.54 -1.64
CA GLU A 578 2.30 39.89 -0.48
C GLU A 578 0.82 40.27 -0.29
N ASN A 579 0.45 41.53 -0.58
CA ASN A 579 -0.92 42.00 -0.40
C ASN A 579 -1.91 41.29 -1.34
N ALA A 580 -1.48 40.95 -2.57
CA ALA A 580 -2.32 40.23 -3.52
C ALA A 580 -2.61 38.81 -3.04
N ILE A 581 -1.60 38.15 -2.45
CA ILE A 581 -1.73 36.80 -1.88
C ILE A 581 -2.64 36.83 -0.64
N ARG A 582 -2.31 37.69 0.33
CA ARG A 582 -3.00 37.80 1.63
C ARG A 582 -4.45 38.26 1.52
N GLY A 583 -4.78 38.96 0.43
CA GLY A 583 -6.13 39.45 0.15
C GLY A 583 -7.11 38.34 -0.25
N ASN A 584 -6.61 37.18 -0.68
CA ASN A 584 -7.44 36.04 -1.08
C ASN A 584 -7.78 35.09 0.08
N TRP A 585 -7.04 35.15 1.18
CA TRP A 585 -7.27 34.28 2.34
C TRP A 585 -8.43 34.77 3.21
N ASP A 586 -9.29 33.84 3.60
CA ASP A 586 -10.23 34.06 4.70
C ASP A 586 -9.50 34.13 6.06
N ASP A 587 -10.24 34.46 7.13
CA ASP A 587 -9.65 34.65 8.45
C ASP A 587 -8.95 33.38 8.98
N GLN A 588 -9.50 32.20 8.70
CA GLN A 588 -8.88 30.94 9.11
C GLN A 588 -7.64 30.64 8.28
N GLU A 589 -7.73 30.77 6.95
CA GLU A 589 -6.60 30.56 6.05
C GLU A 589 -5.45 31.48 6.43
N ARG A 590 -5.72 32.73 6.77
CA ARG A 590 -4.73 33.67 7.26
C ARG A 590 -4.07 33.20 8.56
N GLU A 591 -4.85 32.72 9.54
CA GLU A 591 -4.29 32.18 10.79
C GLU A 591 -3.35 30.99 10.52
N ILE A 592 -3.75 30.07 9.64
CA ILE A 592 -2.95 28.89 9.30
C ILE A 592 -1.70 29.29 8.50
N ALA A 593 -1.83 30.23 7.56
CA ALA A 593 -0.71 30.74 6.79
C ALA A 593 0.36 31.38 7.68
N GLU A 594 -0.05 32.20 8.65
CA GLU A 594 0.88 32.81 9.60
C GLU A 594 1.56 31.77 10.50
N GLU A 595 0.83 30.74 10.95
CA GLU A 595 1.42 29.59 11.65
C GLU A 595 2.51 28.94 10.79
N PHE A 596 2.20 28.59 9.54
CA PHE A 596 3.14 27.92 8.65
C PHE A 596 4.36 28.77 8.33
N LEU A 597 4.18 30.06 8.03
CA LEU A 597 5.29 30.98 7.78
C LEU A 597 6.18 31.13 9.00
N ALA A 598 5.59 31.26 10.20
CA ALA A 598 6.35 31.37 11.45
C ALA A 598 7.16 30.09 11.72
N HIS A 599 6.54 28.92 11.60
CA HIS A 599 7.19 27.64 11.87
C HIS A 599 8.28 27.32 10.83
N ALA A 600 8.03 27.59 9.54
CA ALA A 600 9.01 27.41 8.49
C ALA A 600 10.24 28.31 8.70
N ARG A 601 10.05 29.58 9.06
CA ARG A 601 11.15 30.50 9.39
C ARG A 601 11.93 30.05 10.62
N ALA A 602 11.25 29.53 11.65
CA ALA A 602 11.90 28.98 12.83
C ALA A 602 12.74 27.74 12.51
N LEU A 603 12.23 26.82 11.68
CA LEU A 603 13.00 25.65 11.19
C LEU A 603 14.20 26.07 10.33
N ARG A 604 14.02 27.08 9.46
CA ARG A 604 15.08 27.64 8.61
C ARG A 604 16.19 28.30 9.44
N ALA A 605 15.84 28.95 10.56
CA ALA A 605 16.79 29.64 11.44
C ALA A 605 17.47 28.72 12.47
N ALA A 606 16.82 27.66 12.91
CA ALA A 606 17.35 26.76 13.92
C ALA A 606 18.29 25.69 13.31
N PRO A 607 19.36 25.30 14.04
CA PRO A 607 20.18 24.16 13.64
C PRO A 607 19.34 22.86 13.66
N LYS A 608 19.67 21.93 12.77
CA LYS A 608 18.87 20.70 12.54
C LYS A 608 18.62 19.89 13.81
N GLU A 609 19.62 19.81 14.69
CA GLU A 609 19.55 19.06 15.95
C GLU A 609 18.46 19.59 16.89
N LYS A 610 18.02 20.84 16.69
CA LYS A 610 16.97 21.51 17.46
C LYS A 610 15.58 21.38 16.84
N HIS A 611 15.45 20.79 15.66
CA HIS A 611 14.15 20.68 14.97
C HIS A 611 13.14 19.84 15.76
N ILE A 612 13.54 18.73 16.39
CA ILE A 612 12.63 17.94 17.25
C ILE A 612 12.13 18.78 18.44
N GLU A 613 12.99 19.61 19.03
CA GLU A 613 12.61 20.48 20.14
C GLU A 613 11.53 21.49 19.70
N LEU A 614 11.67 22.08 18.51
CA LEU A 614 10.65 22.96 17.92
C LEU A 614 9.34 22.23 17.64
N LEU A 615 9.40 21.06 16.99
CA LEU A 615 8.20 20.29 16.67
C LEU A 615 7.44 19.86 17.94
N ARG A 616 8.16 19.48 19.01
CA ARG A 616 7.56 19.17 20.31
C ARG A 616 7.03 20.42 21.02
N HIS A 617 7.69 21.56 20.86
CA HIS A 617 7.23 22.84 21.38
C HIS A 617 5.89 23.26 20.76
N TRP A 618 5.68 22.97 19.47
CA TRP A 618 4.39 23.14 18.77
C TRP A 618 3.38 22.02 19.06
N GLY A 619 3.66 21.17 20.05
CA GLY A 619 2.75 20.14 20.55
C GLY A 619 2.95 18.74 19.97
N GLY A 620 3.81 18.57 18.96
CA GLY A 620 4.26 17.27 18.44
C GLY A 620 3.14 16.30 18.05
N VAL A 621 3.44 15.00 18.17
CA VAL A 621 2.50 13.91 17.84
C VAL A 621 2.32 12.97 19.03
N THR A 622 1.07 12.66 19.37
CA THR A 622 0.72 11.67 20.40
C THR A 622 -0.12 10.56 19.80
N ILE A 623 0.31 9.31 19.97
CA ILE A 623 -0.52 8.13 19.73
C ILE A 623 -1.36 7.90 20.99
N ALA A 624 -2.69 7.86 20.86
CA ALA A 624 -3.60 7.50 21.94
C ALA A 624 -4.20 6.11 21.68
N TYR A 625 -4.02 5.21 22.65
CA TYR A 625 -4.47 3.82 22.55
C TYR A 625 -5.36 3.43 23.72
N ARG A 626 -6.47 2.74 23.42
CA ARG A 626 -7.49 2.34 24.39
C ARG A 626 -7.08 1.31 25.44
N ARG A 627 -5.90 0.68 25.29
CA ARG A 627 -5.33 -0.30 26.23
C ARG A 627 -3.90 0.12 26.56
N ARG A 628 -3.17 -0.72 27.31
CA ARG A 628 -1.77 -0.48 27.64
C ARG A 628 -0.88 -0.56 26.41
N LEU A 629 0.27 0.11 26.43
CA LEU A 629 1.29 0.00 25.37
C LEU A 629 1.63 -1.47 25.07
N VAL A 630 1.83 -2.25 26.12
CA VAL A 630 2.19 -3.69 26.05
C VAL A 630 1.11 -4.58 25.43
N ASP A 631 -0.14 -4.11 25.40
CA ASP A 631 -1.28 -4.84 24.81
C ASP A 631 -1.47 -4.47 23.32
N SER A 632 -0.72 -3.48 22.82
CA SER A 632 -0.86 -3.00 21.45
C SER A 632 -0.35 -4.01 20.40
N PRO A 633 -1.01 -4.14 19.24
CA PRO A 633 -0.51 -4.98 18.15
C PRO A 633 0.90 -4.59 17.68
N SER A 634 1.25 -3.31 17.67
CA SER A 634 2.62 -2.88 17.33
C SER A 634 3.62 -3.41 18.35
N TYR A 635 3.35 -3.34 19.66
CA TYR A 635 4.26 -3.87 20.67
C TYR A 635 4.37 -5.40 20.62
N THR A 636 3.24 -6.11 20.56
CA THR A 636 3.23 -7.58 20.65
C THR A 636 3.87 -8.28 19.44
N LEU A 637 3.82 -7.65 18.26
CA LEU A 637 4.34 -8.23 17.02
C LEU A 637 5.62 -7.53 16.52
N ASN A 638 5.76 -6.23 16.74
CA ASN A 638 6.77 -5.35 16.11
C ASN A 638 7.25 -4.24 17.08
N HIS A 639 7.56 -4.59 18.34
CA HIS A 639 8.02 -3.62 19.36
C HIS A 639 9.18 -2.73 18.92
N GLU A 640 10.00 -3.20 17.99
CA GLU A 640 11.10 -2.47 17.35
C GLU A 640 10.57 -1.20 16.66
N GLU A 641 9.39 -1.25 16.06
CA GLU A 641 8.74 -0.09 15.42
C GLU A 641 8.20 0.93 16.42
N VAL A 642 7.78 0.45 17.59
CA VAL A 642 7.40 1.34 18.71
C VAL A 642 8.63 2.10 19.19
N GLU A 643 9.74 1.41 19.42
CA GLU A 643 11.00 2.03 19.86
C GLU A 643 11.44 3.12 18.86
N LYS A 644 11.45 2.82 17.56
CA LYS A 644 11.83 3.77 16.50
C LYS A 644 10.94 5.02 16.45
N ALA A 645 9.63 4.86 16.66
CA ALA A 645 8.72 6.00 16.72
C ALA A 645 8.99 6.90 17.94
N LEU A 646 9.23 6.30 19.11
CA LEU A 646 9.56 7.06 20.32
C LEU A 646 10.93 7.76 20.21
N GLU A 647 11.91 7.15 19.51
CA GLU A 647 13.18 7.81 19.18
C GLU A 647 12.94 9.08 18.34
N GLU A 648 11.95 9.09 17.45
CA GLU A 648 11.59 10.27 16.64
C GLU A 648 10.84 11.37 17.43
N GLY A 649 10.64 11.19 18.74
CA GLY A 649 10.02 12.18 19.62
C GLY A 649 8.50 12.09 19.70
N ILE A 650 7.91 11.01 19.19
CA ILE A 650 6.48 10.70 19.33
C ILE A 650 6.19 10.25 20.76
N TRP A 651 5.02 10.64 21.28
CA TRP A 651 4.51 10.13 22.55
C TRP A 651 3.50 9.01 22.35
N PHE A 652 3.47 8.05 23.28
CA PHE A 652 2.43 7.03 23.34
C PHE A 652 1.64 7.15 24.64
N ALA A 653 0.37 7.54 24.55
CA ALA A 653 -0.56 7.61 25.66
C ALA A 653 -1.46 6.36 25.68
N GLU A 654 -1.46 5.66 26.80
CA GLU A 654 -2.20 4.40 26.96
C GLU A 654 -3.49 4.55 27.78
N GLU A 655 -4.39 3.57 27.64
CA GLU A 655 -5.68 3.50 28.33
C GLU A 655 -6.62 4.68 28.05
N LEU A 656 -6.52 5.28 26.86
CA LEU A 656 -7.36 6.39 26.41
C LEU A 656 -8.26 6.00 25.24
N SER A 657 -9.57 6.12 25.42
CA SER A 657 -10.58 5.86 24.39
C SER A 657 -11.26 7.16 23.95
N PRO A 658 -11.41 7.43 22.64
CA PRO A 658 -12.00 8.68 22.16
C PRO A 658 -13.49 8.76 22.51
N VAL A 659 -13.94 9.97 22.91
CA VAL A 659 -15.33 10.29 23.28
C VAL A 659 -15.94 11.30 22.32
N GLY A 660 -15.15 12.30 21.91
CA GLY A 660 -15.62 13.36 21.01
C GLY A 660 -14.51 14.30 20.62
N VAL A 661 -14.72 15.01 19.52
CA VAL A 661 -13.81 16.05 19.04
C VAL A 661 -14.39 17.42 19.37
N ASP A 662 -13.56 18.30 19.91
CA ASP A 662 -13.91 19.69 20.14
C ASP A 662 -13.41 20.54 18.96
N VAL A 663 -14.26 21.45 18.49
CA VAL A 663 -13.98 22.33 17.36
C VAL A 663 -13.77 23.78 17.79
N ASP A 664 -13.02 24.53 16.99
CA ASP A 664 -12.85 25.98 17.09
C ASP A 664 -14.06 26.76 16.53
N ASN A 665 -13.95 28.08 16.48
CA ASN A 665 -14.95 29.00 15.93
C ASN A 665 -15.17 28.81 14.41
N PHE A 666 -14.27 28.14 13.71
CA PHE A 666 -14.38 27.82 12.29
C PHE A 666 -14.91 26.40 12.03
N GLY A 667 -15.15 25.60 13.07
CA GLY A 667 -15.56 24.19 12.95
C GLY A 667 -14.39 23.23 12.66
N ALA A 668 -13.14 23.67 12.80
CA ALA A 668 -11.97 22.80 12.70
C ALA A 668 -11.56 22.26 14.08
N VAL A 669 -10.88 21.12 14.10
CA VAL A 669 -10.46 20.49 15.36
C VAL A 669 -9.50 21.38 16.16
N ARG A 670 -9.77 21.53 17.46
CA ARG A 670 -8.87 22.17 18.43
C ARG A 670 -8.40 21.23 19.53
N GLY A 671 -9.08 20.11 19.71
CA GLY A 671 -8.75 19.10 20.72
C GLY A 671 -9.66 17.90 20.66
N ILE A 672 -9.28 16.84 21.39
CA ILE A 672 -10.04 15.62 21.49
C ILE A 672 -10.27 15.24 22.96
N ARG A 673 -11.50 14.84 23.27
CA ARG A 673 -11.92 14.32 24.58
C ARG A 673 -11.75 12.81 24.59
N LEU A 674 -11.06 12.31 25.59
CA LEU A 674 -10.66 10.92 25.75
C LEU A 674 -11.06 10.43 27.14
N HIS A 675 -11.62 9.25 27.26
CA HIS A 675 -11.92 8.62 28.54
C HIS A 675 -10.82 7.62 28.92
N GLY A 676 -10.31 7.71 30.15
CA GLY A 676 -9.31 6.78 30.66
C GLY A 676 -9.26 6.80 32.18
N ARG A 677 -9.14 5.60 32.79
CA ARG A 677 -9.09 5.40 34.26
C ARG A 677 -10.26 6.05 35.04
N GLY A 678 -11.44 6.08 34.43
CA GLY A 678 -12.66 6.60 35.06
C GLY A 678 -12.82 8.12 34.97
N THR A 679 -11.90 8.84 34.32
CA THR A 679 -11.99 10.30 34.11
C THR A 679 -11.91 10.65 32.63
N GLU A 680 -12.47 11.80 32.26
CA GLU A 680 -12.30 12.39 30.93
C GLU A 680 -11.04 13.27 30.93
N HIS A 681 -10.27 13.16 29.86
CA HIS A 681 -9.03 13.88 29.59
C HIS A 681 -9.20 14.65 28.28
N TRP A 682 -8.59 15.83 28.20
CA TRP A 682 -8.62 16.65 27.00
C TRP A 682 -7.20 16.83 26.47
N LEU A 683 -6.97 16.44 25.22
CA LEU A 683 -5.69 16.62 24.54
C LEU A 683 -5.86 17.68 23.43
N PRO A 684 -4.97 18.71 23.37
CA PRO A 684 -4.98 19.66 22.27
C PRO A 684 -4.62 18.95 20.96
N ALA A 685 -5.32 19.29 19.88
CA ALA A 685 -5.10 18.70 18.57
C ALA A 685 -5.62 19.65 17.48
N HIS A 686 -4.78 19.98 16.50
CA HIS A 686 -5.21 20.61 15.25
C HIS A 686 -5.32 19.60 14.10
N THR A 687 -4.91 18.36 14.34
CA THR A 687 -5.14 17.22 13.44
C THR A 687 -5.37 15.94 14.24
N VAL A 688 -6.37 15.15 13.84
CA VAL A 688 -6.67 13.84 14.44
C VAL A 688 -6.70 12.77 13.35
N PHE A 689 -5.91 11.71 13.52
CA PHE A 689 -5.92 10.55 12.62
C PHE A 689 -6.56 9.33 13.27
N VAL A 690 -7.46 8.67 12.54
CA VAL A 690 -8.11 7.43 12.99
C VAL A 690 -7.44 6.22 12.35
N ALA A 691 -6.68 5.46 13.14
CA ALA A 691 -5.99 4.22 12.77
C ALA A 691 -6.57 3.01 13.52
N ALA A 692 -7.90 2.86 13.47
CA ALA A 692 -8.65 1.82 14.20
C ALA A 692 -8.72 0.45 13.49
N GLY A 693 -7.97 0.27 12.39
CA GLY A 693 -7.93 -0.96 11.59
C GLY A 693 -8.88 -0.96 10.39
N THR A 694 -8.69 -1.92 9.50
CA THR A 694 -9.42 -2.09 8.23
C THR A 694 -10.13 -3.44 8.16
N GLN A 695 -11.13 -3.52 7.29
CA GLN A 695 -11.82 -4.77 6.93
C GLN A 695 -11.24 -5.34 5.63
N PRO A 696 -11.41 -6.64 5.33
CA PRO A 696 -11.09 -7.20 4.02
C PRO A 696 -11.79 -6.45 2.88
N ASN A 697 -11.16 -6.32 1.71
CA ASN A 697 -11.82 -5.71 0.55
C ASN A 697 -12.75 -6.71 -0.15
N THR A 698 -13.99 -6.80 0.34
CA THR A 698 -15.03 -7.68 -0.20
C THR A 698 -16.12 -6.91 -0.95
N VAL A 699 -15.82 -5.70 -1.44
CA VAL A 699 -16.79 -4.82 -2.11
C VAL A 699 -17.50 -5.49 -3.28
N LEU A 700 -16.80 -6.37 -4.01
CA LEU A 700 -17.35 -7.13 -5.14
C LEU A 700 -18.59 -7.96 -4.78
N ALA A 701 -18.71 -8.47 -3.55
CA ALA A 701 -19.88 -9.23 -3.14
C ALA A 701 -21.15 -8.38 -2.97
N ARG A 702 -21.00 -7.06 -2.79
CA ARG A 702 -22.14 -6.12 -2.81
C ARG A 702 -22.46 -5.61 -4.20
N GLU A 703 -21.44 -5.49 -5.06
CA GLU A 703 -21.63 -5.02 -6.44
C GLU A 703 -22.15 -6.11 -7.37
N ASP A 704 -21.73 -7.36 -7.13
CA ASP A 704 -22.07 -8.52 -7.93
C ASP A 704 -22.30 -9.74 -7.01
N PRO A 705 -23.42 -9.75 -6.27
CA PRO A 705 -23.77 -10.84 -5.35
C PRO A 705 -24.04 -12.17 -6.08
N THR A 706 -24.22 -12.14 -7.40
CA THR A 706 -24.42 -13.33 -8.23
C THR A 706 -23.16 -14.18 -8.31
N HIS A 707 -21.99 -13.53 -8.44
CA HIS A 707 -20.72 -14.24 -8.64
C HIS A 707 -19.85 -14.32 -7.38
N PHE A 708 -20.05 -13.41 -6.42
CA PHE A 708 -19.24 -13.32 -5.21
C PHE A 708 -20.11 -13.42 -3.96
N SER A 709 -19.91 -14.49 -3.18
CA SER A 709 -20.58 -14.69 -1.89
C SER A 709 -19.60 -14.57 -0.72
N LEU A 710 -20.13 -14.29 0.47
CA LEU A 710 -19.34 -14.10 1.69
C LEU A 710 -19.67 -15.15 2.76
N ASP A 711 -18.65 -15.53 3.53
CA ASP A 711 -18.76 -16.18 4.84
C ASP A 711 -18.25 -15.21 5.91
N GLY A 712 -19.18 -14.63 6.66
CA GLY A 712 -18.90 -13.51 7.56
C GLY A 712 -18.39 -12.28 6.80
N LYS A 713 -17.12 -11.91 7.02
CA LYS A 713 -16.47 -10.75 6.37
C LYS A 713 -15.48 -11.12 5.26
N TYR A 714 -15.33 -12.41 4.97
CA TYR A 714 -14.44 -12.93 3.93
C TYR A 714 -15.25 -13.56 2.80
N PHE A 715 -14.62 -13.81 1.65
CA PHE A 715 -15.27 -14.57 0.58
C PHE A 715 -15.54 -16.02 1.03
N SER A 716 -16.64 -16.60 0.56
CA SER A 716 -16.93 -18.02 0.71
C SER A 716 -15.87 -18.86 -0.02
N ALA A 717 -15.68 -20.11 0.41
CA ALA A 717 -14.71 -21.04 -0.19
C ALA A 717 -15.36 -22.33 -0.69
N CYS A 718 -14.77 -22.93 -1.72
CA CYS A 718 -15.10 -24.28 -2.18
C CYS A 718 -13.85 -25.16 -2.37
N ASP A 719 -14.05 -26.46 -2.51
CA ASP A 719 -13.03 -27.42 -2.94
C ASP A 719 -12.89 -27.47 -4.47
N GLU A 720 -12.05 -28.38 -4.99
CA GLU A 720 -11.82 -28.57 -6.42
C GLU A 720 -13.01 -29.19 -7.17
N ASP A 721 -13.99 -29.75 -6.46
CA ASP A 721 -15.26 -30.25 -7.04
C ASP A 721 -16.34 -29.15 -7.06
N GLY A 722 -16.14 -28.08 -6.29
CA GLY A 722 -17.06 -26.97 -6.12
C GLY A 722 -17.94 -27.07 -4.87
N ASN A 723 -17.68 -28.02 -3.96
CA ASN A 723 -18.42 -28.15 -2.71
C ASN A 723 -17.96 -27.07 -1.71
N PRO A 724 -18.88 -26.44 -0.95
CA PRO A 724 -18.52 -25.45 0.06
C PRO A 724 -17.59 -26.02 1.14
N VAL A 725 -16.56 -25.25 1.51
CA VAL A 725 -15.63 -25.58 2.60
C VAL A 725 -15.42 -24.38 3.50
N LYS A 726 -15.01 -24.63 4.75
CA LYS A 726 -14.71 -23.58 5.73
C LYS A 726 -13.19 -23.45 5.92
N PRO A 727 -12.56 -22.37 5.46
CA PRO A 727 -11.13 -22.16 5.69
C PRO A 727 -10.82 -22.01 7.19
N GLN A 728 -9.61 -22.42 7.59
CA GLN A 728 -9.14 -22.20 8.95
C GLN A 728 -8.90 -20.71 9.23
N TYR A 729 -9.07 -20.26 10.47
CA TYR A 729 -8.90 -18.85 10.84
C TYR A 729 -7.53 -18.59 11.48
N SER A 730 -6.85 -17.51 11.05
CA SER A 730 -5.69 -16.92 11.72
C SER A 730 -4.52 -17.88 12.02
N THR A 731 -4.20 -18.80 11.10
CA THR A 731 -3.10 -19.79 11.28
C THR A 731 -1.89 -19.56 10.36
N SER A 732 -2.04 -18.86 9.23
CA SER A 732 -1.03 -18.69 8.15
C SER A 732 -0.41 -19.98 7.55
N LYS A 733 -0.68 -21.14 8.14
CA LYS A 733 -0.30 -22.48 7.69
C LYS A 733 -1.46 -23.44 7.89
N PRO A 734 -2.57 -23.24 7.16
CA PRO A 734 -3.69 -24.16 7.26
C PRO A 734 -3.28 -25.54 6.76
N ALA A 735 -3.96 -26.58 7.26
CA ALA A 735 -3.72 -27.95 6.77
C ALA A 735 -4.06 -28.10 5.27
N VAL A 736 -5.05 -27.34 4.81
CA VAL A 736 -5.46 -27.25 3.41
C VAL A 736 -5.63 -25.77 3.04
N ALA A 737 -5.00 -25.34 1.95
CA ALA A 737 -5.12 -23.98 1.43
C ALA A 737 -6.40 -23.82 0.59
N ASN A 738 -7.54 -23.64 1.26
CA ASN A 738 -8.86 -23.44 0.64
C ASN A 738 -9.00 -22.07 -0.04
N VAL A 739 -8.34 -21.90 -1.19
CA VAL A 739 -8.25 -20.61 -1.92
C VAL A 739 -9.27 -20.44 -3.05
N LEU A 740 -10.02 -21.48 -3.39
CA LEU A 740 -11.06 -21.40 -4.43
C LEU A 740 -12.33 -20.76 -3.84
N LEU A 741 -12.85 -19.76 -4.53
CA LEU A 741 -14.05 -19.01 -4.14
C LEU A 741 -15.30 -19.69 -4.71
N SER A 742 -15.30 -19.92 -6.02
CA SER A 742 -16.44 -20.46 -6.75
C SER A 742 -16.01 -21.20 -8.01
N ARG A 743 -16.78 -22.23 -8.34
CA ARG A 743 -16.70 -22.95 -9.60
C ARG A 743 -17.70 -22.36 -10.60
N GLN A 744 -17.19 -21.91 -11.73
CA GLN A 744 -17.95 -21.29 -12.82
C GLN A 744 -18.45 -22.35 -13.80
N PRO A 745 -19.47 -22.03 -14.63
CA PRO A 745 -19.88 -22.88 -15.74
C PRO A 745 -18.68 -23.28 -16.62
N GLY A 746 -18.64 -24.54 -17.04
CA GLY A 746 -17.50 -25.09 -17.80
C GLY A 746 -16.30 -25.51 -16.95
N GLY A 747 -16.44 -25.51 -15.60
CA GLY A 747 -15.45 -26.08 -14.68
C GLY A 747 -14.29 -25.16 -14.33
N ARG A 748 -14.36 -23.87 -14.69
CA ARG A 748 -13.35 -22.85 -14.34
C ARG A 748 -13.56 -22.33 -12.92
N PHE A 749 -12.59 -21.60 -12.39
CA PHE A 749 -12.65 -21.14 -11.01
C PHE A 749 -12.32 -19.65 -10.87
N VAL A 750 -12.83 -19.10 -9.77
CA VAL A 750 -12.35 -17.86 -9.16
C VAL A 750 -11.67 -18.22 -7.86
N SER A 751 -10.56 -17.58 -7.53
CA SER A 751 -9.84 -17.76 -6.25
C SER A 751 -9.55 -16.45 -5.55
N TYR A 752 -9.12 -16.50 -4.30
CA TYR A 752 -8.86 -15.33 -3.47
C TYR A 752 -7.68 -15.53 -2.49
N PHE A 753 -6.91 -14.48 -2.25
CA PHE A 753 -5.62 -14.54 -1.56
C PHE A 753 -5.35 -13.33 -0.67
N GLY A 754 -4.36 -13.45 0.22
CA GLY A 754 -3.90 -12.36 1.09
C GLY A 754 -4.93 -11.93 2.14
N ASP A 755 -5.11 -10.63 2.31
CA ASP A 755 -5.96 -10.06 3.38
C ASP A 755 -7.45 -10.40 3.24
N VAL A 756 -7.90 -10.82 2.05
CA VAL A 756 -9.27 -11.32 1.84
C VAL A 756 -9.44 -12.79 2.21
N HIS A 757 -8.39 -13.46 2.68
CA HIS A 757 -8.45 -14.84 3.14
C HIS A 757 -8.29 -14.95 4.67
N PRO A 758 -9.18 -15.68 5.38
CA PRO A 758 -9.20 -15.75 6.85
C PRO A 758 -7.95 -16.38 7.49
N SER A 759 -7.22 -17.25 6.80
CA SER A 759 -5.93 -17.78 7.29
C SER A 759 -4.76 -16.79 7.21
N TYR A 760 -4.75 -15.85 6.26
CA TYR A 760 -3.53 -15.21 5.76
C TYR A 760 -3.51 -13.67 5.89
N PHE A 761 -4.47 -13.08 6.59
CA PHE A 761 -4.55 -11.63 6.75
C PHE A 761 -3.48 -11.06 7.69
N GLY A 762 -3.11 -9.79 7.46
CA GLY A 762 -2.52 -8.91 8.46
C GLY A 762 -1.03 -8.58 8.29
N ASN A 763 -0.27 -9.29 7.45
CA ASN A 763 1.10 -8.87 7.09
C ASN A 763 1.53 -9.37 5.70
N VAL A 764 2.61 -8.77 5.19
CA VAL A 764 3.17 -9.02 3.85
C VAL A 764 3.48 -10.50 3.63
N VAL A 765 4.16 -11.15 4.58
CA VAL A 765 4.64 -12.53 4.40
C VAL A 765 3.50 -13.55 4.47
N LYS A 766 2.45 -13.29 5.25
CA LYS A 766 1.23 -14.11 5.25
C LYS A 766 0.51 -14.00 3.91
N ALA A 767 0.45 -12.81 3.32
CA ALA A 767 -0.11 -12.63 1.99
C ALA A 767 0.69 -13.38 0.91
N MET A 768 2.02 -13.33 0.95
CA MET A 768 2.89 -14.14 0.08
C MET A 768 2.72 -15.66 0.35
N GLY A 769 2.58 -16.04 1.63
CA GLY A 769 2.30 -17.42 2.05
C GLY A 769 1.01 -17.98 1.47
N SER A 770 -0.05 -17.15 1.36
CA SER A 770 -1.29 -17.55 0.70
C SER A 770 -1.09 -17.92 -0.78
N ALA A 771 -0.25 -17.16 -1.49
CA ALA A 771 0.06 -17.42 -2.89
C ALA A 771 0.92 -18.69 -3.03
N LYS A 772 1.98 -18.82 -2.22
CA LYS A 772 2.85 -20.01 -2.21
C LYS A 772 2.08 -21.30 -1.92
N GLN A 773 1.19 -21.29 -0.93
CA GLN A 773 0.45 -22.48 -0.53
C GLN A 773 -0.74 -22.75 -1.47
N GLY A 774 -1.30 -21.71 -2.09
CA GLY A 774 -2.50 -21.83 -2.93
C GLY A 774 -2.25 -22.02 -4.42
N TYR A 775 -1.10 -21.58 -4.98
CA TYR A 775 -0.84 -21.73 -6.43
C TYR A 775 -0.94 -23.18 -6.93
N PRO A 776 -0.53 -24.23 -6.20
CA PRO A 776 -0.64 -25.60 -6.70
C PRO A 776 -2.10 -26.03 -6.90
N VAL A 777 -3.03 -25.49 -6.10
CA VAL A 777 -4.48 -25.72 -6.25
C VAL A 777 -4.94 -25.10 -7.58
N ILE A 778 -4.49 -23.87 -7.88
CA ILE A 778 -4.85 -23.17 -9.11
C ILE A 778 -4.33 -23.92 -10.34
N SER A 779 -3.08 -24.37 -10.32
CA SER A 779 -2.49 -25.10 -11.44
C SER A 779 -3.23 -26.43 -11.70
N ARG A 780 -3.65 -27.16 -10.65
CA ARG A 780 -4.46 -28.38 -10.82
C ARG A 780 -5.80 -28.12 -11.50
N VAL A 781 -6.56 -27.12 -11.03
CA VAL A 781 -7.88 -26.83 -11.61
C VAL A 781 -7.76 -26.28 -13.03
N LEU A 782 -6.73 -25.47 -13.33
CA LEU A 782 -6.44 -24.99 -14.69
C LEU A 782 -6.16 -26.14 -15.66
N LEU A 783 -5.38 -27.14 -15.24
CA LEU A 783 -5.01 -28.28 -16.07
C LEU A 783 -6.15 -29.32 -16.19
N SER A 784 -7.16 -29.27 -15.31
CA SER A 784 -8.32 -30.18 -15.35
C SER A 784 -9.34 -29.88 -16.45
N THR A 785 -9.29 -28.69 -17.06
CA THR A 785 -10.19 -28.24 -18.14
C THR A 785 -9.38 -27.89 -19.38
N PRO A 786 -9.91 -27.85 -20.61
CA PRO A 786 -9.21 -27.35 -21.81
C PRO A 786 -9.08 -25.81 -21.86
N ALA A 787 -8.07 -25.29 -22.57
CA ALA A 787 -7.82 -23.85 -22.64
C ALA A 787 -8.96 -23.13 -23.37
N VAL A 788 -9.37 -21.95 -22.88
CA VAL A 788 -10.47 -21.18 -23.49
C VAL A 788 -10.19 -20.77 -24.93
N SER A 789 -8.93 -20.44 -25.18
CA SER A 789 -8.53 -19.69 -26.36
C SER A 789 -7.18 -20.19 -26.85
N SER A 790 -7.10 -20.50 -28.13
CA SER A 790 -5.86 -20.84 -28.85
C SER A 790 -5.02 -19.63 -29.26
N VAL A 791 -5.46 -18.41 -28.96
CA VAL A 791 -4.72 -17.17 -29.24
C VAL A 791 -3.40 -17.19 -28.48
N SER A 792 -2.31 -16.80 -29.13
CA SER A 792 -0.99 -16.75 -28.47
C SER A 792 -0.99 -15.72 -27.34
N LYS A 793 -0.09 -15.87 -26.35
CA LYS A 793 0.02 -14.93 -25.23
C LYS A 793 0.35 -13.51 -25.71
N GLU A 794 1.18 -13.35 -26.73
CA GLU A 794 1.57 -12.06 -27.30
C GLU A 794 0.37 -11.35 -27.92
N GLN A 795 -0.41 -12.06 -28.75
CA GLN A 795 -1.63 -11.53 -29.36
C GLN A 795 -2.68 -11.19 -28.29
N PHE A 796 -2.77 -12.00 -27.24
CA PHE A 796 -3.67 -11.77 -26.12
C PHE A 796 -3.28 -10.49 -25.35
N PHE A 797 -2.00 -10.29 -25.04
CA PHE A 797 -1.51 -9.09 -24.37
C PHE A 797 -1.68 -7.84 -25.22
N GLN A 798 -1.41 -7.91 -26.53
CA GLN A 798 -1.63 -6.78 -27.43
C GLN A 798 -3.11 -6.40 -27.51
N ARG A 799 -4.01 -7.40 -27.58
CA ARG A 799 -5.46 -7.18 -27.57
C ARG A 799 -5.91 -6.51 -26.27
N LEU A 800 -5.39 -6.92 -25.12
CA LEU A 800 -5.71 -6.31 -23.81
C LEU A 800 -5.17 -4.88 -23.72
N SER A 801 -3.93 -4.64 -24.14
CA SER A 801 -3.34 -3.30 -24.17
C SER A 801 -4.19 -2.32 -24.96
N SER A 802 -4.67 -2.70 -26.15
CA SER A 802 -5.53 -1.85 -27.00
C SER A 802 -6.88 -1.48 -26.37
N GLN A 803 -7.33 -2.27 -25.38
CA GLN A 803 -8.64 -2.17 -24.71
C GLN A 803 -8.57 -1.51 -23.32
N LEU A 804 -7.45 -1.68 -22.61
CA LEU A 804 -7.27 -1.25 -21.22
C LEU A 804 -6.42 0.01 -21.08
N VAL A 805 -5.51 0.30 -22.02
CA VAL A 805 -4.70 1.52 -21.97
C VAL A 805 -5.51 2.70 -22.51
N ALA A 806 -5.65 3.73 -21.67
CA ALA A 806 -6.34 4.95 -22.02
C ALA A 806 -5.38 6.00 -22.61
N THR A 807 -5.82 6.69 -23.66
CA THR A 807 -5.07 7.80 -24.26
C THR A 807 -5.97 9.00 -24.54
N VAL A 808 -5.41 10.20 -24.45
CA VAL A 808 -6.14 11.43 -24.79
C VAL A 808 -6.46 11.41 -26.28
N HIS A 809 -7.74 11.61 -26.62
CA HIS A 809 -8.18 11.76 -28.01
C HIS A 809 -8.23 13.23 -28.42
N LYS A 810 -8.79 14.11 -27.58
CA LYS A 810 -8.94 15.54 -27.84
C LYS A 810 -9.03 16.30 -26.50
N VAL A 811 -8.51 17.52 -26.48
CA VAL A 811 -8.75 18.51 -25.41
C VAL A 811 -9.40 19.74 -26.04
N GLU A 812 -10.50 20.22 -25.46
CA GLU A 812 -11.29 21.33 -25.99
C GLU A 812 -11.70 22.29 -24.89
N ARG A 813 -11.39 23.59 -25.08
CA ARG A 813 -11.81 24.64 -24.15
C ARG A 813 -13.25 25.05 -24.47
N LEU A 814 -14.16 24.79 -23.54
CA LEU A 814 -15.59 25.07 -23.67
C LEU A 814 -15.94 26.50 -23.20
N THR A 815 -15.28 26.97 -22.14
CA THR A 815 -15.43 28.32 -21.58
C THR A 815 -14.06 28.82 -21.08
N PRO A 816 -13.93 30.06 -20.57
CA PRO A 816 -12.66 30.52 -19.98
C PRO A 816 -12.12 29.64 -18.85
N THR A 817 -12.97 28.84 -18.19
CA THR A 817 -12.59 28.00 -17.03
C THR A 817 -12.99 26.53 -17.19
N ILE A 818 -13.57 26.11 -18.32
CA ILE A 818 -14.04 24.74 -18.52
C ILE A 818 -13.33 24.09 -19.70
N ILE A 819 -12.76 22.91 -19.45
CA ILE A 819 -12.10 22.06 -20.43
C ILE A 819 -12.86 20.74 -20.56
N GLU A 820 -13.09 20.29 -21.78
CA GLU A 820 -13.48 18.92 -22.11
C GLU A 820 -12.25 18.12 -22.53
N VAL A 821 -12.04 16.99 -21.87
CA VAL A 821 -11.03 16.00 -22.26
C VAL A 821 -11.77 14.78 -22.79
N VAL A 822 -11.58 14.46 -24.06
CA VAL A 822 -12.07 13.23 -24.67
C VAL A 822 -10.95 12.20 -24.63
N VAL A 823 -11.20 11.05 -24.02
CA VAL A 823 -10.24 9.97 -23.80
C VAL A 823 -10.69 8.73 -24.57
N ARG A 824 -9.77 8.09 -25.30
CA ARG A 824 -9.98 6.76 -25.86
C ARG A 824 -9.69 5.72 -24.79
N ALA A 825 -10.73 5.08 -24.27
CA ALA A 825 -10.67 4.03 -23.24
C ALA A 825 -11.76 2.97 -23.51
N PRO A 826 -11.52 1.99 -24.41
CA PRO A 826 -12.59 1.16 -24.96
C PRO A 826 -13.44 0.38 -23.95
N LEU A 827 -12.82 -0.35 -23.02
CA LEU A 827 -13.57 -1.12 -22.02
C LEU A 827 -14.27 -0.20 -21.01
N ALA A 828 -13.60 0.88 -20.60
CA ALA A 828 -14.15 1.88 -19.70
C ALA A 828 -15.39 2.57 -20.31
N ALA A 829 -15.35 2.92 -21.61
CA ALA A 829 -16.46 3.52 -22.35
C ALA A 829 -17.65 2.56 -22.50
N LYS A 830 -17.37 1.28 -22.80
CA LYS A 830 -18.41 0.25 -22.96
C LYS A 830 -19.23 0.05 -21.69
N LYS A 831 -18.61 0.21 -20.53
CA LYS A 831 -19.22 -0.05 -19.21
C LYS A 831 -19.88 1.17 -18.58
N PHE A 832 -19.67 2.35 -19.13
CA PHE A 832 -20.28 3.57 -18.62
C PHE A 832 -21.80 3.49 -18.59
N GLN A 833 -22.37 3.91 -17.46
CA GLN A 833 -23.77 4.27 -17.33
C GLN A 833 -23.88 5.70 -16.77
N PRO A 834 -24.93 6.46 -17.15
CA PRO A 834 -25.13 7.83 -16.66
C PRO A 834 -25.02 7.95 -15.14
N GLY A 835 -24.40 9.03 -14.68
CA GLY A 835 -24.14 9.31 -13.26
C GLY A 835 -22.82 8.74 -12.72
N GLN A 836 -22.22 7.74 -13.38
CA GLN A 836 -20.94 7.19 -12.95
C GLN A 836 -19.75 8.12 -13.23
N PHE A 837 -18.67 7.93 -12.50
CA PHE A 837 -17.46 8.76 -12.61
C PHE A 837 -16.19 7.93 -12.83
N TYR A 838 -15.13 8.64 -13.21
CA TYR A 838 -13.80 8.14 -13.54
C TYR A 838 -12.75 8.91 -12.75
N ARG A 839 -11.60 8.29 -12.48
CA ARG A 839 -10.40 8.99 -12.00
C ARG A 839 -9.49 9.31 -13.19
N LEU A 840 -9.35 10.59 -13.53
CA LEU A 840 -8.37 11.06 -14.51
C LEU A 840 -7.04 11.39 -13.82
N GLN A 841 -5.92 10.95 -14.40
CA GLN A 841 -4.58 11.34 -13.95
C GLN A 841 -3.55 11.18 -15.09
N ASN A 842 -2.53 12.03 -15.13
CA ASN A 842 -1.33 11.79 -15.95
C ASN A 842 -0.28 10.93 -15.21
N PHE A 843 0.78 10.54 -15.93
CA PHE A 843 1.89 9.77 -15.37
C PHE A 843 2.98 10.69 -14.84
N GLU A 844 3.48 10.42 -13.64
CA GLU A 844 4.56 11.19 -13.01
C GLU A 844 5.84 11.09 -13.86
N THR A 845 6.12 9.90 -14.38
CA THR A 845 7.31 9.60 -15.19
C THR A 845 7.29 10.27 -16.56
N LEU A 846 6.13 10.74 -17.01
CA LEU A 846 5.93 11.42 -18.30
C LEU A 846 5.60 12.91 -18.13
N ALA A 847 5.34 13.36 -16.90
CA ALA A 847 5.01 14.75 -16.61
C ALA A 847 6.21 15.68 -16.84
N PRO A 848 6.03 16.84 -17.47
CA PRO A 848 7.11 17.79 -17.68
C PRO A 848 7.53 18.47 -16.36
N MET A 849 8.80 18.84 -16.30
CA MET A 849 9.37 19.70 -15.26
C MET A 849 9.40 21.14 -15.76
N ILE A 850 8.77 22.07 -15.04
CA ILE A 850 8.76 23.49 -15.36
C ILE A 850 9.16 24.25 -14.09
N ASP A 851 10.22 25.05 -14.17
CA ASP A 851 10.74 25.86 -13.06
C ASP A 851 10.89 25.09 -11.74
N GLY A 852 11.40 23.85 -11.83
CA GLY A 852 11.62 22.96 -10.66
C GLY A 852 10.34 22.32 -10.10
N THR A 853 9.19 22.51 -10.76
CA THR A 853 7.91 21.90 -10.39
C THR A 853 7.48 20.84 -11.40
N ARG A 854 7.11 19.67 -10.90
CA ARG A 854 6.59 18.58 -11.70
C ARG A 854 5.11 18.79 -11.98
N MET A 855 4.75 18.86 -13.26
CA MET A 855 3.36 19.03 -13.71
C MET A 855 2.58 17.71 -13.69
N GLN A 856 2.69 16.99 -12.57
CA GLN A 856 1.89 15.80 -12.31
C GLN A 856 0.56 16.17 -11.68
N MET A 857 -0.50 15.51 -12.13
CA MET A 857 -1.85 15.69 -11.61
C MET A 857 -2.07 14.77 -10.41
N GLU A 858 -2.81 15.27 -9.42
CA GLU A 858 -3.51 14.41 -8.47
C GLU A 858 -4.62 13.61 -9.19
N GLY A 859 -5.15 12.58 -8.55
CA GLY A 859 -6.27 11.82 -9.11
C GLY A 859 -7.54 12.66 -9.10
N LEU A 860 -8.05 13.04 -10.27
CA LEU A 860 -9.26 13.85 -10.38
C LEU A 860 -10.50 12.98 -10.54
N ALA A 861 -11.45 13.10 -9.62
CA ALA A 861 -12.77 12.50 -9.77
C ALA A 861 -13.61 13.28 -10.78
N MET A 862 -13.86 12.67 -11.93
CA MET A 862 -14.51 13.28 -13.08
C MET A 862 -15.70 12.45 -13.51
N THR A 863 -16.89 13.05 -13.50
CA THR A 863 -18.09 12.37 -14.00
C THR A 863 -18.02 12.23 -15.51
N GLY A 864 -18.45 11.09 -16.04
CA GLY A 864 -18.56 10.90 -17.49
C GLY A 864 -19.66 11.80 -18.05
N ALA A 865 -19.31 12.64 -19.03
CA ALA A 865 -20.23 13.56 -19.68
C ALA A 865 -21.00 12.85 -20.82
N TRP A 866 -20.29 12.13 -21.68
CA TRP A 866 -20.88 11.25 -22.70
C TRP A 866 -19.91 10.14 -23.08
N VAL A 867 -20.41 9.10 -23.77
CA VAL A 867 -19.58 8.03 -24.33
C VAL A 867 -19.95 7.69 -25.76
N ASP A 868 -18.95 7.34 -26.55
CA ASP A 868 -19.09 6.66 -27.83
C ASP A 868 -18.57 5.22 -27.65
N ARG A 869 -19.50 4.27 -27.54
CA ARG A 869 -19.16 2.87 -27.24
C ARG A 869 -18.49 2.15 -28.40
N GLU A 870 -18.76 2.56 -29.64
CA GLU A 870 -18.19 1.93 -30.84
C GLU A 870 -16.75 2.37 -31.05
N ARG A 871 -16.48 3.67 -30.93
CA ARG A 871 -15.14 4.23 -31.04
C ARG A 871 -14.33 4.10 -29.75
N GLY A 872 -14.98 3.75 -28.64
CA GLY A 872 -14.36 3.57 -27.34
C GLY A 872 -13.93 4.89 -26.71
N LEU A 873 -14.73 5.96 -26.87
CA LEU A 873 -14.44 7.29 -26.36
C LEU A 873 -15.29 7.62 -25.13
N VAL A 874 -14.68 8.29 -24.17
CA VAL A 874 -15.33 8.88 -22.99
C VAL A 874 -15.01 10.37 -22.98
N SER A 875 -16.01 11.21 -22.78
CA SER A 875 -15.80 12.63 -22.48
C SER A 875 -15.94 12.87 -20.99
N ILE A 876 -15.03 13.68 -20.46
CA ILE A 876 -15.04 14.22 -19.11
C ILE A 876 -14.86 15.73 -19.20
N ILE A 877 -15.57 16.46 -18.34
CA ILE A 877 -15.54 17.93 -18.32
C ILE A 877 -14.98 18.37 -16.97
N ALA A 878 -13.90 19.14 -17.01
CA ALA A 878 -13.21 19.68 -15.85
C ALA A 878 -13.46 21.19 -15.75
N LEU A 879 -13.66 21.67 -14.52
CA LEU A 879 -13.66 23.09 -14.18
C LEU A 879 -12.30 23.44 -13.56
N GLU A 880 -11.62 24.41 -14.12
CA GLU A 880 -10.35 24.97 -13.66
C GLU A 880 -10.58 25.74 -12.35
N MET A 881 -10.38 25.07 -11.22
CA MET A 881 -10.50 25.64 -9.87
C MET A 881 -9.28 25.38 -8.98
N GLY A 882 -8.28 24.66 -9.46
CA GLY A 882 -7.13 24.26 -8.67
C GLY A 882 -6.04 23.64 -9.52
N GLY A 883 -4.83 23.52 -8.96
CA GLY A 883 -3.63 23.17 -9.73
C GLY A 883 -3.79 21.94 -10.61
N SER A 884 -4.32 20.82 -10.08
CA SER A 884 -4.50 19.59 -10.85
C SER A 884 -5.55 19.71 -11.97
N SER A 885 -6.65 20.44 -11.76
CA SER A 885 -7.67 20.63 -12.81
C SER A 885 -7.18 21.51 -13.95
N ASP A 886 -6.32 22.49 -13.65
CA ASP A 886 -5.76 23.42 -14.63
C ASP A 886 -4.80 22.69 -15.59
N LEU A 887 -4.09 21.68 -15.08
CA LEU A 887 -3.23 20.81 -15.90
C LEU A 887 -4.00 19.99 -16.96
N CYS A 888 -5.33 19.84 -16.87
CA CYS A 888 -6.11 19.19 -17.92
C CYS A 888 -5.95 19.87 -19.28
N ALA A 889 -5.74 21.20 -19.30
CA ALA A 889 -5.50 21.97 -20.52
C ALA A 889 -4.14 21.65 -21.18
N MET A 890 -3.19 21.08 -20.43
CA MET A 890 -1.85 20.74 -20.90
C MET A 890 -1.75 19.36 -21.55
N LEU A 891 -2.78 18.51 -21.38
CA LEU A 891 -2.83 17.17 -21.95
C LEU A 891 -2.85 17.22 -23.48
N LYS A 892 -2.18 16.28 -24.14
CA LYS A 892 -2.04 16.26 -25.61
C LYS A 892 -2.70 15.03 -26.25
N PRO A 893 -3.32 15.15 -27.44
CA PRO A 893 -3.79 13.99 -28.19
C PRO A 893 -2.69 12.92 -28.36
N GLY A 894 -3.03 11.66 -28.09
CA GLY A 894 -2.12 10.52 -28.10
C GLY A 894 -1.38 10.27 -26.78
N GLU A 895 -1.38 11.22 -25.85
CA GLU A 895 -0.73 11.07 -24.54
C GLU A 895 -1.42 9.97 -23.71
N PRO A 896 -0.67 9.04 -23.10
CA PRO A 896 -1.23 8.04 -22.22
C PRO A 896 -1.66 8.68 -20.90
N VAL A 897 -2.85 8.32 -20.43
CA VAL A 897 -3.42 8.79 -19.16
C VAL A 897 -4.04 7.62 -18.41
N ILE A 898 -4.25 7.79 -17.12
CA ILE A 898 -5.11 6.91 -16.33
C ILE A 898 -6.53 7.45 -16.41
N LEU A 899 -7.46 6.58 -16.83
CA LEU A 899 -8.90 6.81 -16.71
C LEU A 899 -9.52 5.62 -15.95
N MET A 900 -9.37 5.62 -14.63
CA MET A 900 -9.85 4.50 -13.82
C MET A 900 -11.35 4.60 -13.58
N GLY A 901 -12.09 3.61 -14.06
CA GLY A 901 -13.54 3.53 -13.92
C GLY A 901 -14.22 2.78 -15.07
N PRO A 902 -15.55 2.76 -15.13
CA PRO A 902 -16.44 3.54 -14.27
C PRO A 902 -16.44 3.05 -12.81
N THR A 903 -16.73 3.97 -11.91
CA THR A 903 -16.96 3.73 -10.48
C THR A 903 -18.13 4.58 -10.00
N GLY A 904 -18.49 4.50 -8.72
CA GLY A 904 -19.80 4.92 -8.24
C GLY A 904 -20.93 3.96 -8.66
N THR A 905 -22.16 4.38 -8.43
CA THR A 905 -23.38 3.65 -8.81
C THR A 905 -24.01 4.39 -9.99
N ALA A 906 -24.56 3.67 -10.97
CA ALA A 906 -25.31 4.33 -12.03
C ALA A 906 -26.54 5.04 -11.45
N THR A 907 -26.88 6.22 -11.97
CA THR A 907 -28.12 6.88 -11.58
C THR A 907 -29.29 5.97 -11.91
N GLU A 908 -30.21 5.79 -10.96
CA GLU A 908 -31.42 5.00 -11.18
C GLU A 908 -32.32 5.71 -12.21
N ILE A 909 -32.52 5.08 -13.37
CA ILE A 909 -33.37 5.59 -14.45
C ILE A 909 -34.70 4.84 -14.45
N ALA A 910 -35.73 5.48 -13.90
CA ALA A 910 -37.11 5.00 -13.96
C ALA A 910 -37.83 5.54 -15.22
N GLY A 911 -38.57 4.68 -15.90
CA GLY A 911 -39.32 5.03 -17.11
C GLY A 911 -40.72 5.58 -16.81
N ASN A 912 -41.23 6.42 -17.72
CA ASN A 912 -42.57 7.05 -17.65
C ASN A 912 -42.80 7.97 -16.43
N GLU A 913 -41.73 8.55 -15.86
CA GLU A 913 -41.81 9.57 -14.80
C GLU A 913 -41.78 10.99 -15.41
N THR A 914 -42.21 11.99 -14.64
CA THR A 914 -41.80 13.38 -14.89
C THR A 914 -40.61 13.71 -13.99
N VAL A 915 -39.48 14.05 -14.61
CA VAL A 915 -38.20 14.24 -13.93
C VAL A 915 -37.77 15.70 -14.04
N VAL A 916 -37.42 16.28 -12.89
CA VAL A 916 -36.86 17.62 -12.78
C VAL A 916 -35.36 17.54 -12.57
N LEU A 917 -34.59 18.09 -13.49
CA LEU A 917 -33.13 18.20 -13.38
C LEU A 917 -32.76 19.61 -12.95
N CYS A 918 -31.96 19.72 -11.89
CA CYS A 918 -31.48 20.99 -11.35
C CYS A 918 -29.95 21.02 -11.43
N GLY A 919 -29.42 21.69 -12.46
CA GLY A 919 -27.98 21.75 -12.74
C GLY A 919 -27.36 23.10 -12.42
N GLY A 920 -26.32 23.12 -11.59
CA GLY A 920 -25.53 24.32 -11.30
C GLY A 920 -24.13 24.25 -11.89
N GLY A 921 -23.80 25.14 -12.83
CA GLY A 921 -22.45 25.26 -13.42
C GLY A 921 -21.94 23.96 -14.03
N LEU A 922 -20.88 23.39 -13.46
CA LEU A 922 -20.32 22.09 -13.89
C LEU A 922 -21.32 20.93 -13.70
N GLY A 923 -22.27 21.02 -12.78
CA GLY A 923 -23.29 19.98 -12.58
C GLY A 923 -24.12 19.69 -13.83
N ASN A 924 -24.24 20.65 -14.74
CA ASN A 924 -24.92 20.46 -16.02
C ASN A 924 -24.22 19.43 -16.93
N ALA A 925 -22.90 19.21 -16.79
CA ALA A 925 -22.11 18.25 -17.56
C ALA A 925 -22.56 16.80 -17.34
N VAL A 926 -23.08 16.52 -16.14
CA VAL A 926 -23.55 15.18 -15.75
C VAL A 926 -25.00 15.00 -16.20
N LEU A 927 -25.81 16.02 -15.94
CA LEU A 927 -27.26 15.95 -16.05
C LEU A 927 -27.74 15.76 -17.48
N PHE A 928 -27.02 16.21 -18.52
CA PHE A 928 -27.48 15.96 -19.88
C PHE A 928 -27.42 14.46 -20.26
N SER A 929 -26.45 13.70 -19.73
CA SER A 929 -26.41 12.24 -19.94
C SER A 929 -27.55 11.52 -19.23
N ILE A 930 -27.89 11.98 -18.01
CA ILE A 930 -28.99 11.47 -17.19
C ILE A 930 -30.33 11.81 -17.85
N GLY A 931 -30.53 13.06 -18.28
CA GLY A 931 -31.74 13.52 -18.96
C GLY A 931 -31.98 12.78 -20.25
N ALA A 932 -30.96 12.59 -21.09
CA ALA A 932 -31.06 11.80 -22.31
C ALA A 932 -31.50 10.35 -22.01
N ALA A 933 -31.00 9.74 -20.93
CA ALA A 933 -31.39 8.39 -20.52
C ALA A 933 -32.86 8.32 -20.05
N PHE A 934 -33.32 9.30 -19.26
CA PHE A 934 -34.73 9.38 -18.86
C PHE A 934 -35.67 9.57 -20.06
N ARG A 935 -35.31 10.45 -21.01
CA ARG A 935 -36.09 10.62 -22.24
C ARG A 935 -36.15 9.34 -23.06
N ALA A 936 -35.03 8.63 -23.19
CA ALA A 936 -34.98 7.33 -23.86
C ALA A 936 -35.84 6.26 -23.16
N ALA A 937 -36.03 6.37 -21.84
CA ALA A 937 -36.91 5.51 -21.04
C ALA A 937 -38.39 5.94 -21.06
N GLY A 938 -38.76 6.96 -21.86
CA GLY A 938 -40.14 7.44 -22.01
C GLY A 938 -40.59 8.46 -20.95
N SER A 939 -39.66 8.94 -20.11
CA SER A 939 -39.94 9.96 -19.10
C SER A 939 -39.95 11.37 -19.71
N LYS A 940 -40.72 12.30 -19.11
CA LYS A 940 -40.70 13.72 -19.46
C LYS A 940 -39.66 14.44 -18.63
N VAL A 941 -38.79 15.23 -19.25
CA VAL A 941 -37.67 15.90 -18.56
C VAL A 941 -37.82 17.42 -18.61
N LEU A 942 -37.95 18.01 -17.43
CA LEU A 942 -37.89 19.46 -17.20
C LEU A 942 -36.52 19.82 -16.60
N TYR A 943 -35.74 20.66 -17.29
CA TYR A 943 -34.35 20.93 -16.91
C TYR A 943 -34.12 22.40 -16.57
N PHE A 944 -33.81 22.68 -15.31
CA PHE A 944 -33.30 23.98 -14.86
C PHE A 944 -31.77 23.98 -14.98
N ALA A 945 -31.24 24.71 -15.96
CA ALA A 945 -29.81 24.82 -16.23
C ALA A 945 -29.28 26.18 -15.75
N GLY A 946 -28.62 26.19 -14.59
CA GLY A 946 -28.15 27.39 -13.90
C GLY A 946 -26.66 27.67 -14.09
N TYR A 947 -26.34 28.94 -14.32
CA TYR A 947 -24.98 29.46 -14.50
C TYR A 947 -24.81 30.79 -13.76
N LYS A 948 -23.59 31.09 -13.31
CA LYS A 948 -23.29 32.41 -12.73
C LYS A 948 -23.22 33.48 -13.83
N LYS A 949 -22.41 33.21 -14.86
CA LYS A 949 -22.16 34.14 -15.96
C LYS A 949 -22.68 33.59 -17.27
N VAL A 950 -22.99 34.49 -18.21
CA VAL A 950 -23.38 34.13 -19.58
C VAL A 950 -22.27 33.32 -20.28
N ALA A 951 -21.01 33.65 -20.02
CA ALA A 951 -19.83 32.99 -20.58
C ALA A 951 -19.63 31.55 -20.06
N ASP A 952 -20.30 31.16 -18.98
CA ASP A 952 -20.16 29.83 -18.37
C ASP A 952 -21.06 28.78 -19.05
N ARG A 953 -21.93 29.18 -19.99
CA ARG A 953 -22.87 28.26 -20.68
C ARG A 953 -22.15 27.45 -21.76
N TYR A 954 -22.20 26.13 -21.66
CA TYR A 954 -21.59 25.17 -22.59
C TYR A 954 -22.57 24.06 -22.98
N LYS A 955 -22.25 23.31 -24.04
CA LYS A 955 -22.99 22.10 -24.49
C LYS A 955 -24.51 22.31 -24.62
N VAL A 956 -24.91 23.47 -25.16
CA VAL A 956 -26.31 23.89 -25.29
C VAL A 956 -27.15 22.83 -26.03
N SER A 957 -26.66 22.31 -27.15
CA SER A 957 -27.35 21.28 -27.92
C SER A 957 -27.58 19.98 -27.14
N ASP A 958 -26.60 19.55 -26.35
CA ASP A 958 -26.71 18.32 -25.56
C ASP A 958 -27.73 18.48 -24.43
N ILE A 959 -27.72 19.64 -23.76
CA ILE A 959 -28.71 20.00 -22.73
C ILE A 959 -30.13 20.05 -23.32
N GLU A 960 -30.29 20.69 -24.49
CA GLU A 960 -31.59 20.75 -25.18
C GLU A 960 -32.06 19.34 -25.58
N ASN A 961 -31.19 18.49 -26.14
CA ASN A 961 -31.55 17.12 -26.50
C ASN A 961 -31.92 16.25 -25.30
N ALA A 962 -31.33 16.52 -24.14
CA ALA A 962 -31.57 15.81 -22.90
C ALA A 962 -32.90 16.19 -22.20
N ALA A 963 -33.62 17.21 -22.68
CA ALA A 963 -34.83 17.71 -22.03
C ALA A 963 -35.97 18.04 -22.99
N ASP A 964 -37.20 17.84 -22.53
CA ASP A 964 -38.40 18.29 -23.25
C ASP A 964 -38.59 19.81 -23.14
N ALA A 965 -38.23 20.39 -22.00
CA ALA A 965 -38.17 21.83 -21.79
C ALA A 965 -36.97 22.22 -20.90
N VAL A 966 -36.28 23.30 -21.28
CA VAL A 966 -35.14 23.85 -20.53
C VAL A 966 -35.46 25.26 -20.05
N ILE A 967 -35.17 25.50 -18.77
CA ILE A 967 -35.26 26.82 -18.13
C ILE A 967 -33.81 27.25 -17.87
N TRP A 968 -33.34 28.17 -18.71
CA TRP A 968 -32.00 28.71 -18.65
C TRP A 968 -31.90 29.80 -17.57
N CYS A 969 -31.14 29.55 -16.51
CA CYS A 969 -30.98 30.46 -15.39
C CYS A 969 -29.59 31.09 -15.40
N CYS A 970 -29.50 32.42 -15.28
CA CYS A 970 -28.23 33.14 -15.20
C CYS A 970 -28.30 34.14 -14.04
N ASP A 971 -27.32 34.14 -13.14
CA ASP A 971 -27.30 35.12 -12.04
C ASP A 971 -27.15 36.56 -12.55
N GLU A 972 -26.49 36.75 -13.69
CA GLU A 972 -26.21 38.05 -14.31
C GLU A 972 -27.19 38.42 -15.45
N GLU A 973 -27.51 39.72 -15.56
CA GLU A 973 -28.19 40.29 -16.74
C GLU A 973 -27.27 40.30 -17.98
N PRO A 974 -27.81 40.19 -19.21
CA PRO A 974 -29.24 40.09 -19.57
C PRO A 974 -29.80 38.66 -19.53
N GLY A 975 -29.03 37.70 -19.00
CA GLY A 975 -29.35 36.29 -19.04
C GLY A 975 -29.23 35.65 -20.43
N PHE A 976 -29.97 34.57 -20.65
CA PHE A 976 -29.90 33.76 -21.87
C PHE A 976 -31.09 33.98 -22.79
N LYS A 977 -30.86 33.88 -24.10
CA LYS A 977 -31.93 33.77 -25.10
C LYS A 977 -32.19 32.28 -25.41
N PRO A 978 -33.41 31.76 -25.16
CA PRO A 978 -33.76 30.40 -25.53
C PRO A 978 -33.82 30.20 -27.05
N ALA A 979 -33.39 29.04 -27.55
CA ALA A 979 -33.44 28.70 -28.98
C ALA A 979 -34.76 28.00 -29.36
N ARG A 980 -35.39 27.29 -28.43
CA ARG A 980 -36.61 26.50 -28.67
C ARG A 980 -37.86 27.19 -28.10
N PRO A 981 -39.03 27.16 -28.77
CA PRO A 981 -40.23 27.87 -28.32
C PRO A 981 -40.76 27.45 -26.94
N GLN A 982 -40.51 26.21 -26.52
CA GLN A 982 -40.93 25.68 -25.23
C GLN A 982 -39.95 26.01 -24.08
N ASP A 983 -38.74 26.45 -24.41
CA ASP A 983 -37.73 26.81 -23.42
C ASP A 983 -37.97 28.22 -22.87
N ARG A 984 -37.47 28.47 -21.67
CA ARG A 984 -37.61 29.75 -20.96
C ARG A 984 -36.26 30.22 -20.44
N CYS A 985 -36.18 31.48 -20.06
CA CYS A 985 -35.02 32.03 -19.36
C CYS A 985 -35.44 32.79 -18.10
N PHE A 986 -34.52 32.86 -17.15
CA PHE A 986 -34.68 33.59 -15.90
C PHE A 986 -33.34 34.23 -15.51
N VAL A 987 -33.40 35.48 -15.04
CA VAL A 987 -32.24 36.15 -14.44
C VAL A 987 -32.35 36.03 -12.92
N GLY A 988 -31.40 35.34 -12.32
CA GLY A 988 -31.36 34.97 -10.91
C GLY A 988 -31.03 33.49 -10.71
N ASN A 989 -31.07 33.06 -9.45
CA ASN A 989 -30.63 31.72 -9.09
C ASN A 989 -31.68 30.64 -9.44
N ILE A 990 -31.24 29.38 -9.40
CA ILE A 990 -32.06 28.25 -9.84
C ILE A 990 -33.36 28.05 -9.03
N VAL A 991 -33.35 28.32 -7.72
CA VAL A 991 -34.54 28.17 -6.86
C VAL A 991 -35.57 29.24 -7.21
N GLN A 992 -35.12 30.48 -7.43
CA GLN A 992 -35.99 31.58 -7.88
C GLN A 992 -36.60 31.28 -9.26
N ALA A 993 -35.81 30.68 -10.16
CA ALA A 993 -36.30 30.27 -11.48
C ALA A 993 -37.36 29.16 -11.38
N MET A 994 -37.16 28.17 -10.50
CA MET A 994 -38.13 27.10 -10.26
C MET A 994 -39.45 27.66 -9.72
N ASP A 995 -39.38 28.56 -8.75
CA ASP A 995 -40.55 29.25 -8.16
C ASP A 995 -41.28 30.09 -9.22
N ALA A 996 -40.55 30.91 -10.00
CA ALA A 996 -41.12 31.71 -11.07
C ALA A 996 -41.73 30.88 -12.20
N TYR A 997 -41.15 29.72 -12.52
CA TYR A 997 -41.72 28.79 -13.49
C TYR A 997 -43.00 28.15 -12.96
N ALA A 998 -43.00 27.71 -11.69
CA ALA A 998 -44.15 27.07 -11.05
C ALA A 998 -45.37 28.00 -10.93
N GLU A 999 -45.14 29.28 -10.67
CA GLU A 999 -46.18 30.32 -10.65
C GLU A 999 -46.64 30.77 -12.05
N GLY A 1000 -45.99 30.31 -13.13
CA GLY A 1000 -46.30 30.75 -14.49
C GLY A 1000 -45.81 32.16 -14.83
N ARG A 1001 -44.93 32.75 -14.00
CA ARG A 1001 -44.32 34.07 -14.26
C ARG A 1001 -43.41 34.07 -15.50
N LEU A 1002 -42.97 32.89 -15.95
CA LEU A 1002 -42.21 32.68 -17.18
C LEU A 1002 -43.11 32.29 -18.39
N GLY A 1003 -44.41 32.52 -18.27
CA GLY A 1003 -45.42 32.05 -19.22
C GLY A 1003 -45.92 30.63 -18.89
N SER A 1004 -46.87 30.15 -19.69
CA SER A 1004 -47.54 28.87 -19.45
C SER A 1004 -46.53 27.69 -19.43
N PRO A 1005 -46.50 26.89 -18.36
CA PRO A 1005 -45.54 25.79 -18.22
C PRO A 1005 -45.88 24.64 -19.18
N SER A 1006 -44.88 24.18 -19.93
CA SER A 1006 -44.97 23.03 -20.84
C SER A 1006 -44.99 21.69 -20.10
N ILE A 1007 -44.39 21.64 -18.91
CA ILE A 1007 -44.42 20.52 -17.96
C ILE A 1007 -44.73 21.15 -16.61
N ARG A 1008 -45.77 20.68 -15.90
CA ARG A 1008 -46.10 21.25 -14.60
C ARG A 1008 -45.15 20.72 -13.54
N LEU A 1009 -44.74 21.57 -12.60
CA LEU A 1009 -43.85 21.15 -11.53
C LEU A 1009 -44.54 20.16 -10.56
N ASP A 1010 -45.86 20.25 -10.43
CA ASP A 1010 -46.68 19.33 -9.63
C ASP A 1010 -46.92 17.97 -10.31
N ASP A 1011 -46.45 17.80 -11.56
CA ASP A 1011 -46.35 16.50 -12.21
C ASP A 1011 -45.04 15.77 -11.85
N ALA A 1012 -44.07 16.44 -11.21
CA ALA A 1012 -42.75 15.87 -10.92
C ALA A 1012 -42.81 14.69 -9.95
N ASP A 1013 -42.32 13.53 -10.40
CA ASP A 1013 -42.13 12.33 -9.59
C ASP A 1013 -40.75 12.33 -8.92
N ARG A 1014 -39.74 12.85 -9.63
CA ARG A 1014 -38.35 12.85 -9.19
C ARG A 1014 -37.66 14.19 -9.45
N LEU A 1015 -36.79 14.58 -8.52
CA LEU A 1015 -35.86 15.70 -8.67
C LEU A 1015 -34.42 15.24 -8.52
N ILE A 1016 -33.54 15.65 -9.43
CA ILE A 1016 -32.10 15.36 -9.39
C ILE A 1016 -31.33 16.67 -9.37
N ALA A 1017 -30.65 16.96 -8.25
CA ALA A 1017 -29.84 18.16 -8.08
C ALA A 1017 -28.35 17.82 -8.18
N ILE A 1018 -27.63 18.50 -9.06
CA ILE A 1018 -26.17 18.37 -9.22
C ILE A 1018 -25.57 19.76 -9.42
N GLY A 1019 -24.63 20.14 -8.55
CA GLY A 1019 -24.00 21.45 -8.58
C GLY A 1019 -23.03 21.64 -7.41
N SER A 1020 -22.88 22.87 -6.96
CA SER A 1020 -22.18 23.15 -5.71
C SER A 1020 -22.98 22.63 -4.51
N ASP A 1021 -22.29 22.34 -3.41
CA ASP A 1021 -22.87 22.01 -2.10
C ASP A 1021 -23.96 23.03 -1.70
N ARG A 1022 -23.70 24.33 -1.92
CA ARG A 1022 -24.64 25.41 -1.62
C ARG A 1022 -25.89 25.39 -2.50
N MET A 1023 -25.74 25.11 -3.78
CA MET A 1023 -26.87 25.03 -4.71
C MET A 1023 -27.76 23.84 -4.39
N MET A 1024 -27.17 22.66 -4.15
CA MET A 1024 -27.92 21.46 -3.79
C MET A 1024 -28.63 21.63 -2.43
N ALA A 1025 -27.97 22.24 -1.43
CA ALA A 1025 -28.59 22.60 -0.16
C ALA A 1025 -29.77 23.58 -0.33
N GLY A 1026 -29.63 24.56 -1.23
CA GLY A 1026 -30.70 25.50 -1.58
C GLY A 1026 -31.94 24.81 -2.15
N VAL A 1027 -31.74 23.88 -3.10
CA VAL A 1027 -32.83 23.07 -3.66
C VAL A 1027 -33.45 22.16 -2.60
N ALA A 1028 -32.62 21.52 -1.76
CA ALA A 1028 -33.07 20.67 -0.65
C ALA A 1028 -34.04 21.41 0.27
N LYS A 1029 -33.67 22.63 0.70
CA LYS A 1029 -34.50 23.48 1.54
C LYS A 1029 -35.76 23.95 0.82
N ALA A 1030 -35.63 24.42 -0.42
CA ALA A 1030 -36.73 25.02 -1.17
C ALA A 1030 -37.91 24.04 -1.37
N ARG A 1031 -37.63 22.74 -1.52
CA ARG A 1031 -38.65 21.69 -1.64
C ARG A 1031 -39.62 21.61 -0.45
N HIS A 1032 -39.15 22.00 0.74
CA HIS A 1032 -39.97 22.00 1.97
C HIS A 1032 -40.53 23.38 2.31
N ASP A 1033 -40.19 24.40 1.52
CA ASP A 1033 -40.54 25.80 1.74
C ASP A 1033 -41.28 26.35 0.52
N VAL A 1034 -40.64 27.22 -0.28
CA VAL A 1034 -41.28 27.92 -1.41
C VAL A 1034 -41.80 26.99 -2.53
N LEU A 1035 -41.16 25.84 -2.77
CA LEU A 1035 -41.59 24.90 -3.81
C LEU A 1035 -42.59 23.85 -3.31
N LYS A 1036 -42.82 23.75 -2.00
CA LYS A 1036 -43.72 22.77 -1.40
C LYS A 1036 -45.13 22.74 -2.00
N PRO A 1037 -45.81 23.88 -2.26
CA PRO A 1037 -47.15 23.85 -2.87
C PRO A 1037 -47.15 23.45 -4.36
N HIS A 1038 -45.98 23.40 -4.99
CA HIS A 1038 -45.81 23.15 -6.42
C HIS A 1038 -45.22 21.77 -6.74
N LEU A 1039 -45.00 20.92 -5.75
CA LEU A 1039 -44.43 19.59 -5.91
C LEU A 1039 -45.41 18.52 -5.42
N LYS A 1040 -45.38 17.33 -6.03
CA LYS A 1040 -46.15 16.19 -5.51
C LYS A 1040 -45.74 15.88 -4.08
N PRO A 1041 -46.67 15.59 -3.14
CA PRO A 1041 -46.30 15.19 -1.78
C PRO A 1041 -45.39 13.95 -1.71
N THR A 1042 -45.45 13.08 -2.73
CA THR A 1042 -44.71 11.82 -2.81
C THR A 1042 -43.46 11.90 -3.68
N HIS A 1043 -43.04 13.08 -4.13
CA HIS A 1043 -41.86 13.21 -4.98
C HIS A 1043 -40.59 12.75 -4.26
N PHE A 1044 -39.68 12.11 -4.97
CA PHE A 1044 -38.36 11.73 -4.46
C PHE A 1044 -37.28 12.66 -4.98
N ALA A 1045 -36.29 13.01 -4.15
CA ALA A 1045 -35.20 13.88 -4.56
C ALA A 1045 -33.83 13.31 -4.19
N ILE A 1046 -32.90 13.40 -5.15
CA ILE A 1046 -31.50 13.01 -4.96
C ILE A 1046 -30.57 14.20 -5.22
N GLY A 1047 -29.48 14.23 -4.45
CA GLY A 1047 -28.30 15.04 -4.73
C GLY A 1047 -27.16 14.14 -5.16
N SER A 1048 -26.49 14.47 -6.27
CA SER A 1048 -25.27 13.76 -6.67
C SER A 1048 -24.06 14.43 -6.02
N ILE A 1049 -23.49 13.76 -5.02
CA ILE A 1049 -22.56 14.37 -4.06
C ILE A 1049 -21.11 14.29 -4.54
N ASN A 1050 -20.54 15.48 -4.80
CA ASN A 1050 -19.15 15.68 -5.19
C ASN A 1050 -18.22 15.72 -3.97
N SER A 1051 -18.12 14.62 -3.21
CA SER A 1051 -17.14 14.55 -2.11
C SER A 1051 -15.69 14.46 -2.64
N PRO A 1052 -14.68 14.91 -1.87
CA PRO A 1052 -13.28 14.64 -2.20
C PRO A 1052 -13.01 13.13 -2.39
N MET A 1053 -12.19 12.74 -3.37
CA MET A 1053 -11.85 11.33 -3.59
C MET A 1053 -10.40 11.17 -4.08
N GLN A 1054 -9.69 10.20 -3.48
CA GLN A 1054 -8.30 9.89 -3.84
C GLN A 1054 -8.18 8.53 -4.53
N CYS A 1055 -8.59 7.46 -3.84
CA CYS A 1055 -8.40 6.10 -4.37
C CYS A 1055 -9.45 5.73 -5.44
N MET A 1056 -10.72 6.12 -5.22
CA MET A 1056 -11.89 5.80 -6.04
C MET A 1056 -12.16 4.29 -6.28
N MET A 1057 -11.47 3.42 -5.54
CA MET A 1057 -11.59 1.95 -5.59
C MET A 1057 -12.77 1.39 -4.74
N LYS A 1058 -13.69 2.27 -4.32
CA LYS A 1058 -14.83 2.02 -3.41
C LYS A 1058 -14.44 1.59 -1.99
N GLU A 1059 -14.79 2.44 -1.02
CA GLU A 1059 -14.61 2.23 0.42
C GLU A 1059 -13.19 2.08 0.96
N ILE A 1060 -12.12 2.18 0.16
CA ILE A 1060 -10.75 1.89 0.65
C ILE A 1060 -10.13 3.04 1.48
N CYS A 1061 -10.05 4.26 0.94
CA CYS A 1061 -9.31 5.35 1.62
C CYS A 1061 -10.11 6.13 2.67
N ALA A 1062 -11.45 6.14 2.57
CA ALA A 1062 -12.40 6.99 3.32
C ALA A 1062 -12.35 8.50 3.07
N GLN A 1063 -11.53 9.01 2.14
CA GLN A 1063 -11.64 10.42 1.74
C GLN A 1063 -12.99 10.77 1.10
N CYS A 1064 -13.74 9.79 0.60
CA CYS A 1064 -15.07 9.99 0.00
C CYS A 1064 -16.24 9.92 1.01
N LEU A 1065 -15.97 9.86 2.32
CA LEU A 1065 -16.96 9.55 3.35
C LEU A 1065 -17.90 10.72 3.66
N GLN A 1066 -19.16 10.65 3.24
CA GLN A 1066 -20.17 11.67 3.42
C GLN A 1066 -21.07 11.37 4.64
N PRO A 1067 -21.19 12.31 5.60
CA PRO A 1067 -22.18 12.20 6.67
C PRO A 1067 -23.61 12.37 6.16
N HIS A 1068 -24.48 11.53 6.69
CA HIS A 1068 -25.93 11.57 6.54
C HIS A 1068 -26.59 11.84 7.88
N ARG A 1069 -27.73 12.53 7.86
CA ARG A 1069 -28.61 12.69 9.00
C ARG A 1069 -30.01 12.24 8.61
N ASP A 1070 -30.54 11.26 9.32
CA ASP A 1070 -31.91 10.81 9.11
C ASP A 1070 -32.88 11.96 9.45
N PRO A 1071 -33.76 12.37 8.52
CA PRO A 1071 -34.65 13.50 8.75
C PRO A 1071 -35.78 13.19 9.75
N VAL A 1072 -36.05 11.92 10.04
CA VAL A 1072 -37.09 11.45 10.97
C VAL A 1072 -36.51 11.18 12.35
N THR A 1073 -35.44 10.39 12.44
CA THR A 1073 -34.85 9.98 13.74
C THR A 1073 -33.78 10.96 14.24
N GLY A 1074 -33.18 11.72 13.33
CA GLY A 1074 -32.02 12.57 13.61
C GLY A 1074 -30.70 11.82 13.73
N GLU A 1075 -30.69 10.49 13.54
CA GLU A 1075 -29.51 9.63 13.65
C GLU A 1075 -28.50 9.94 12.53
N THR A 1076 -27.20 9.87 12.86
CA THR A 1076 -26.12 10.08 11.90
C THR A 1076 -25.64 8.75 11.33
N SER A 1077 -25.48 8.69 10.02
CA SER A 1077 -24.85 7.56 9.33
C SER A 1077 -23.82 8.07 8.31
N TYR A 1078 -23.08 7.15 7.67
CA TYR A 1078 -22.02 7.53 6.73
C TYR A 1078 -22.09 6.73 5.44
N VAL A 1079 -22.01 7.43 4.31
CA VAL A 1079 -22.00 6.85 2.97
C VAL A 1079 -20.66 7.15 2.31
N PHE A 1080 -20.09 6.16 1.64
CA PHE A 1080 -18.93 6.39 0.79
C PHE A 1080 -19.43 6.90 -0.55
N SER A 1081 -19.25 8.18 -0.86
CA SER A 1081 -19.69 8.76 -2.14
C SER A 1081 -19.04 8.07 -3.34
N CYS A 1082 -17.83 7.54 -3.16
CA CYS A 1082 -17.17 6.72 -4.17
C CYS A 1082 -17.87 5.37 -4.43
N PHE A 1083 -18.67 4.88 -3.48
CA PHE A 1083 -19.55 3.72 -3.65
C PHE A 1083 -20.90 4.15 -4.24
N ASN A 1084 -21.57 5.12 -3.63
CA ASN A 1084 -22.81 5.71 -4.12
C ASN A 1084 -22.83 7.24 -3.93
N GLN A 1085 -22.72 7.96 -5.05
CA GLN A 1085 -22.73 9.41 -5.11
C GLN A 1085 -24.15 9.99 -5.14
N ASP A 1086 -25.14 9.25 -5.66
CA ASP A 1086 -26.53 9.68 -5.71
C ASP A 1086 -27.22 9.36 -4.37
N GLN A 1087 -27.42 10.40 -3.56
CA GLN A 1087 -27.86 10.29 -2.18
C GLN A 1087 -29.21 11.00 -1.99
N PRO A 1088 -30.13 10.48 -1.16
CA PRO A 1088 -31.38 11.16 -0.85
C PRO A 1088 -31.10 12.58 -0.34
N LEU A 1089 -31.65 13.58 -1.03
CA LEU A 1089 -31.28 14.98 -0.83
C LEU A 1089 -31.56 15.46 0.59
N ASP A 1090 -32.60 14.92 1.22
CA ASP A 1090 -33.03 15.22 2.59
C ASP A 1090 -32.13 14.61 3.67
N SER A 1091 -31.34 13.59 3.34
CA SER A 1091 -30.43 12.92 4.28
C SER A 1091 -29.03 13.53 4.30
N VAL A 1092 -28.65 14.33 3.30
CA VAL A 1092 -27.27 14.81 3.15
C VAL A 1092 -26.97 15.94 4.13
N ASP A 1093 -25.90 15.78 4.91
CA ASP A 1093 -25.34 16.89 5.69
C ASP A 1093 -24.45 17.78 4.79
N PHE A 1094 -25.07 18.80 4.21
CA PHE A 1094 -24.38 19.78 3.35
C PHE A 1094 -23.38 20.65 4.10
N LYS A 1095 -23.58 20.88 5.40
CA LYS A 1095 -22.60 21.60 6.22
C LYS A 1095 -21.33 20.75 6.35
N GLY A 1096 -21.49 19.48 6.70
CA GLY A 1096 -20.39 18.51 6.74
C GLY A 1096 -19.68 18.37 5.39
N LEU A 1097 -20.42 18.34 4.27
CA LEU A 1097 -19.81 18.33 2.92
C LEU A 1097 -18.95 19.58 2.68
N ASN A 1098 -19.46 20.78 2.99
CA ASN A 1098 -18.72 22.03 2.83
C ASN A 1098 -17.43 22.04 3.66
N GLU A 1099 -17.50 21.61 4.92
CA GLU A 1099 -16.34 21.56 5.82
C GLU A 1099 -15.25 20.61 5.31
N ARG A 1100 -15.65 19.49 4.70
CA ARG A 1100 -14.73 18.51 4.12
C ARG A 1100 -14.10 18.98 2.81
N LEU A 1101 -14.85 19.70 1.97
CA LEU A 1101 -14.31 20.31 0.75
C LEU A 1101 -13.23 21.36 1.07
N LYS A 1102 -13.35 22.05 2.21
CA LYS A 1102 -12.37 23.05 2.68
C LYS A 1102 -11.14 22.47 3.38
N GLN A 1103 -10.96 21.15 3.40
CA GLN A 1103 -9.92 20.54 4.23
C GLN A 1103 -8.48 20.90 3.80
N ASN A 1104 -8.27 21.33 2.56
CA ASN A 1104 -6.97 21.74 2.03
C ASN A 1104 -6.98 23.18 1.44
N SER A 1105 -7.95 24.02 1.79
CA SER A 1105 -8.25 25.25 1.05
C SER A 1105 -7.14 26.31 1.05
N LEU A 1106 -6.22 26.31 2.04
CA LEU A 1106 -5.17 27.34 2.12
C LEU A 1106 -4.26 27.40 0.88
N ALA A 1107 -3.97 26.26 0.25
CA ALA A 1107 -3.06 26.21 -0.90
C ALA A 1107 -3.78 26.06 -2.25
N GLU A 1108 -5.11 25.95 -2.23
CA GLU A 1108 -5.98 26.04 -3.41
C GLU A 1108 -6.21 27.51 -3.76
#